data_AF-A0AAU1CPR5-F1
#
_entry.id   AF-A0AAU1CPR5-F1
#
_cell.length_a   1.000
_cell.length_b   1.000
_cell.length_c   1.000
_cell.angle_alpha   90.00
_cell.angle_beta   90.00
_cell.angle_gamma   90.00
#
_symmetry.space_group_name_H-M   'P 1'
#
loop_
_entity.id
_entity.type
_entity.pdbx_description
1 polymer ?
#
loop_
_entity_poly.entity_id
_entity_poly.type
_entity_poly.pdbx_seq_one_letter_code
_entity_poly.pdbx_strand_id
1 'polypeptide(L)'
;MPDVPVPGDYDGDGTLDTAFWVTPGGNWFIQPHSGGQQRVVQFGQDSDIPVPSDFDHDGKADLAVWRPGDRMLRVRPSSGVPDWALPIPQDGEVPRPEDHDALTLFAYALFALALRLKAAGRPDEAFTAAREGVRIFLRLARSPGKLDPAVFLSQVVELAGHLPAPEAVTPTQDAVAILRRLVDTDPSNLDHQTQLAFAYFWLTLRLEAAGRPDEAFTAAREGVRIFLRLAGSPGNLNLASFLARVVELTGHLPASEAVAPTQDAVAILRRLVDTDPSNLDHQTQLAFAYFWLTLRLEAAGRPDEAFTAAREGVRIFLRLAGSPGNLNLASFLARVVELTGHLPASEAVTPTQDAVAILRRLVDTDPTNLDHQTQLASTLHSLTTRLQDAGRPDEAATAGSEAEAADHRVAALRRVPSVLERLGYGGAGGTAIMDLLQRYGTVWSLPLDGRTFDNQLVTVADHLDGRFCGVPDHVEGYGALGLHPLTFFPSDGQWTRGNLTWSLNSVGAKVLKADTVEGIIASAFAQWEAVLASQFFKFRKVESGGDLRLRFVGKEIVEDFGEDLGTIGAAKDPPEGDINFDAAELWDKARFLHVALHEIGHALGLGHTTSPESLMAPKTAPGEWHKTIDVESKRELSSLYDWTDQLPAVGGTADRPSLAVAGATSSTSFPDQLFMAWRGSDAGPDDRSLWCSELVKEHVWGPQKITRFASTHGPALTSLPPTGGAQGLMMAWKGSKDGSEDDKKIWFATKLPSDPDWGNQSPVPGVLTSCGPALASFNDRIFMAWKGFDNGSIWFSSHGPGGWAGQQEIRPGEIGTSHSPCLVAFRKRLFLFWKGTDTNVFFSSMGSAPGSTWLAQQPVQYAVEIDPTPLLIGSSHGPAATVHDDLIALAWKGATDGGLWFTWFDGKDFAGQIPIPHRGTSAGPAIAQWNGRLHMTWKGSAPDTTTIFESSLG
;
A
#
# COMPACT_ATOMS: atom_id res chain seq x y z
N MET A 1 -1.83 -10.17 -21.73
CA MET A 1 -2.26 -8.76 -21.93
C MET A 1 -2.94 -8.31 -20.64
N PRO A 2 -2.97 -7.01 -20.32
CA PRO A 2 -3.73 -6.55 -19.16
C PRO A 2 -5.24 -6.74 -19.36
N ASP A 3 -5.95 -6.91 -18.26
CA ASP A 3 -7.40 -7.15 -18.24
C ASP A 3 -8.16 -6.02 -18.96
N VAL A 4 -9.25 -6.38 -19.66
CA VAL A 4 -10.05 -5.44 -20.47
C VAL A 4 -11.36 -5.13 -19.75
N PRO A 5 -11.66 -3.86 -19.42
CA PRO A 5 -12.92 -3.51 -18.77
C PRO A 5 -14.11 -3.67 -19.72
N VAL A 6 -15.09 -4.46 -19.30
CA VAL A 6 -16.28 -4.86 -20.08
C VAL A 6 -17.59 -4.61 -19.31
N PRO A 7 -17.83 -3.41 -18.75
CA PRO A 7 -19.08 -3.13 -18.06
C PRO A 7 -20.28 -3.29 -18.99
N GLY A 8 -21.39 -3.76 -18.43
CA GLY A 8 -22.65 -4.03 -19.10
C GLY A 8 -23.70 -4.38 -18.07
N ASP A 9 -24.98 -4.21 -18.40
CA ASP A 9 -26.08 -4.63 -17.53
C ASP A 9 -26.34 -6.14 -17.75
N TYR A 10 -25.60 -7.00 -17.06
CA TYR A 10 -25.66 -8.46 -17.28
C TYR A 10 -26.76 -9.13 -16.47
N ASP A 11 -27.32 -8.45 -15.46
CA ASP A 11 -28.42 -8.96 -14.65
C ASP A 11 -29.79 -8.40 -15.04
N GLY A 12 -29.83 -7.29 -15.79
CA GLY A 12 -31.02 -6.65 -16.34
C GLY A 12 -31.67 -5.64 -15.41
N ASP A 13 -30.91 -5.03 -14.49
CA ASP A 13 -31.41 -4.07 -13.50
C ASP A 13 -31.46 -2.61 -14.01
N GLY A 14 -30.99 -2.37 -15.23
CA GLY A 14 -30.89 -1.05 -15.86
C GLY A 14 -29.64 -0.26 -15.49
N THR A 15 -28.75 -0.83 -14.67
CA THR A 15 -27.49 -0.25 -14.22
C THR A 15 -26.31 -1.04 -14.77
N LEU A 16 -25.17 -0.39 -15.00
CA LEU A 16 -23.98 -1.08 -15.47
C LEU A 16 -23.34 -1.89 -14.33
N ASP A 17 -23.12 -3.17 -14.57
CA ASP A 17 -22.33 -4.04 -13.69
C ASP A 17 -20.84 -3.79 -13.88
N THR A 18 -20.07 -4.06 -12.82
CA THR A 18 -18.61 -4.01 -12.88
C THR A 18 -18.10 -5.31 -13.48
N ALA A 19 -17.44 -5.25 -14.63
CA ALA A 19 -16.90 -6.45 -15.27
C ALA A 19 -15.57 -6.24 -15.99
N PHE A 20 -14.73 -7.28 -15.99
CA PHE A 20 -13.43 -7.30 -16.68
C PHE A 20 -13.18 -8.65 -17.36
N TRP A 21 -12.49 -8.62 -18.50
CA TRP A 21 -12.13 -9.76 -19.32
C TRP A 21 -10.62 -10.02 -19.24
N VAL A 22 -10.24 -11.21 -18.78
CA VAL A 22 -8.86 -11.55 -18.39
C VAL A 22 -8.19 -12.39 -19.47
N THR A 23 -6.91 -12.08 -19.71
CA THR A 23 -6.01 -12.93 -20.52
C THR A 23 -4.86 -13.49 -19.65
N PRO A 24 -4.37 -14.71 -19.91
CA PRO A 24 -4.83 -15.64 -20.96
C PRO A 24 -6.12 -16.38 -20.58
N GLY A 25 -6.86 -16.84 -21.60
CA GLY A 25 -8.01 -17.75 -21.47
C GLY A 25 -9.38 -17.14 -21.73
N GLY A 26 -9.50 -15.81 -21.75
CA GLY A 26 -10.74 -15.11 -22.08
C GLY A 26 -11.87 -15.30 -21.08
N ASN A 27 -11.56 -15.13 -19.79
CA ASN A 27 -12.52 -15.23 -18.70
C ASN A 27 -13.16 -13.87 -18.40
N TRP A 28 -14.49 -13.82 -18.37
CA TRP A 28 -15.29 -12.68 -17.96
C TRP A 28 -15.56 -12.78 -16.46
N PHE A 29 -15.13 -11.78 -15.70
CA PHE A 29 -15.47 -11.60 -14.29
C PHE A 29 -16.52 -10.50 -14.21
N ILE A 30 -17.71 -10.83 -13.73
CA ILE A 30 -18.86 -9.93 -13.69
C ILE A 30 -19.35 -9.85 -12.25
N GLN A 31 -19.39 -8.64 -11.70
CA GLN A 31 -19.93 -8.34 -10.38
C GLN A 31 -21.19 -7.50 -10.55
N PRO A 32 -22.38 -8.08 -10.31
CA PRO A 32 -23.63 -7.36 -10.44
C PRO A 32 -23.67 -6.13 -9.52
N HIS A 33 -24.14 -5.00 -10.05
CA HIS A 33 -24.33 -3.77 -9.27
C HIS A 33 -25.35 -3.96 -8.15
N SER A 34 -26.39 -4.76 -8.39
CA SER A 34 -27.42 -5.15 -7.44
C SER A 34 -26.91 -5.89 -6.17
N GLY A 35 -25.61 -6.18 -6.08
CA GLY A 35 -24.99 -6.89 -4.95
C GLY A 35 -25.06 -8.42 -5.06
N GLY A 36 -25.39 -8.94 -6.23
CA GLY A 36 -25.42 -10.37 -6.53
C GLY A 36 -24.04 -11.07 -6.43
N GLN A 37 -24.05 -12.41 -6.50
CA GLN A 37 -22.82 -13.20 -6.53
C GLN A 37 -21.98 -12.89 -7.78
N GLN A 38 -20.67 -12.80 -7.61
CA GLN A 38 -19.73 -12.66 -8.72
C GLN A 38 -19.86 -13.86 -9.67
N ARG A 39 -19.92 -13.59 -10.97
CA ARG A 39 -19.97 -14.61 -12.03
C ARG A 39 -18.64 -14.63 -12.77
N VAL A 40 -18.08 -15.82 -12.95
CA VAL A 40 -16.90 -16.04 -13.80
C VAL A 40 -17.31 -16.93 -14.96
N VAL A 41 -17.23 -16.42 -16.19
CA VAL A 41 -17.66 -17.12 -17.40
C VAL A 41 -16.55 -17.13 -18.44
N GLN A 42 -16.16 -18.31 -18.93
CA GLN A 42 -15.21 -18.43 -20.03
C GLN A 42 -15.93 -18.23 -21.37
N PHE A 43 -15.53 -17.19 -22.12
CA PHE A 43 -16.01 -16.94 -23.47
C PHE A 43 -15.01 -16.10 -24.29
N GLY A 44 -14.54 -16.68 -25.40
CA GLY A 44 -13.50 -16.12 -26.27
C GLY A 44 -12.14 -16.81 -26.10
N GLN A 45 -11.12 -16.24 -26.73
CA GLN A 45 -9.72 -16.65 -26.64
C GLN A 45 -8.79 -15.42 -26.69
N ASP A 46 -7.49 -15.62 -26.46
CA ASP A 46 -6.50 -14.51 -26.32
C ASP A 46 -6.43 -13.53 -27.51
N SER A 47 -6.81 -13.97 -28.71
CA SER A 47 -6.83 -13.12 -29.92
C SER A 47 -8.10 -12.28 -30.08
N ASP A 48 -9.08 -12.47 -29.19
CA ASP A 48 -10.41 -11.89 -29.31
C ASP A 48 -10.51 -10.56 -28.57
N ILE A 49 -11.39 -9.70 -29.07
CA ILE A 49 -11.67 -8.38 -28.51
C ILE A 49 -13.09 -8.41 -27.93
N PRO A 50 -13.28 -8.23 -26.62
CA PRO A 50 -14.60 -8.32 -26.01
C PRO A 50 -15.42 -7.04 -26.29
N VAL A 51 -16.67 -7.23 -26.73
CA VAL A 51 -17.59 -6.18 -27.22
C VAL A 51 -19.02 -6.44 -26.74
N PRO A 52 -19.28 -6.44 -25.42
CA PRO A 52 -20.61 -6.77 -24.88
C PRO A 52 -21.67 -5.76 -25.33
N SER A 53 -22.87 -6.27 -25.65
CA SER A 53 -24.06 -5.49 -26.03
C SER A 53 -25.29 -6.40 -25.98
N ASP A 54 -26.49 -5.84 -26.01
CA ASP A 54 -27.76 -6.59 -26.04
C ASP A 54 -28.14 -6.92 -27.49
N PHE A 55 -27.54 -7.97 -28.07
CA PHE A 55 -27.72 -8.33 -29.48
C PHE A 55 -29.04 -9.06 -29.75
N ASP A 56 -29.60 -9.76 -28.75
CA ASP A 56 -30.89 -10.44 -28.88
C ASP A 56 -32.10 -9.60 -28.41
N HIS A 57 -31.84 -8.41 -27.88
CA HIS A 57 -32.82 -7.42 -27.44
C HIS A 57 -33.67 -7.91 -26.26
N ASP A 58 -33.09 -8.72 -25.37
CA ASP A 58 -33.74 -9.21 -24.16
C ASP A 58 -33.66 -8.22 -22.97
N GLY A 59 -32.94 -7.11 -23.14
CA GLY A 59 -32.73 -6.09 -22.12
C GLY A 59 -31.51 -6.32 -21.25
N LYS A 60 -30.66 -7.32 -21.55
CA LYS A 60 -29.41 -7.62 -20.84
C LYS A 60 -28.24 -7.62 -21.80
N ALA A 61 -27.05 -7.39 -21.26
CA ALA A 61 -25.82 -7.46 -22.02
C ALA A 61 -25.44 -8.92 -22.33
N ASP A 62 -25.23 -9.21 -23.61
CA ASP A 62 -24.70 -10.48 -24.08
C ASP A 62 -23.18 -10.53 -23.97
N LEU A 63 -22.64 -11.75 -23.79
CA LEU A 63 -21.20 -11.97 -23.93
C LEU A 63 -20.87 -12.01 -25.42
N ALA A 64 -20.09 -11.03 -25.89
CA ALA A 64 -19.73 -10.92 -27.29
C ALA A 64 -18.23 -10.69 -27.47
N VAL A 65 -17.65 -11.36 -28.46
CA VAL A 65 -16.24 -11.24 -28.82
C VAL A 65 -16.08 -11.08 -30.34
N TRP A 66 -15.25 -10.15 -30.76
CA TRP A 66 -14.83 -9.98 -32.15
C TRP A 66 -13.43 -10.53 -32.35
N ARG A 67 -13.25 -11.35 -33.38
CA ARG A 67 -11.94 -11.89 -33.74
C ARG A 67 -11.45 -11.25 -35.04
N PRO A 68 -10.43 -10.38 -35.00
CA PRO A 68 -9.90 -9.75 -36.21
C PRO A 68 -9.36 -10.75 -37.24
N GLY A 69 -8.76 -11.86 -36.78
CA GLY A 69 -8.09 -12.84 -37.63
C GLY A 69 -9.02 -13.59 -38.59
N ASP A 70 -10.27 -13.86 -38.20
CA ASP A 70 -11.28 -14.48 -39.06
C ASP A 70 -12.49 -13.59 -39.35
N ARG A 71 -12.51 -12.39 -38.78
CA ARG A 71 -13.52 -11.34 -38.98
C ARG A 71 -14.94 -11.77 -38.60
N MET A 72 -15.05 -12.62 -37.60
CA MET A 72 -16.34 -13.05 -37.06
C MET A 72 -16.61 -12.34 -35.74
N LEU A 73 -17.79 -11.74 -35.62
CA LEU A 73 -18.42 -11.43 -34.34
C LEU A 73 -19.06 -12.72 -33.81
N ARG A 74 -18.80 -13.07 -32.56
CA ARG A 74 -19.39 -14.23 -31.89
C ARG A 74 -20.13 -13.75 -30.66
N VAL A 75 -21.38 -14.19 -30.51
CA VAL A 75 -22.26 -13.75 -29.43
C VAL A 75 -22.82 -14.97 -28.73
N ARG A 76 -22.80 -14.92 -27.39
CA ARG A 76 -23.51 -15.82 -26.49
C ARG A 76 -24.61 -15.02 -25.81
N PRO A 77 -25.87 -15.18 -26.27
CA PRO A 77 -26.93 -14.34 -25.76
C PRO A 77 -27.38 -14.70 -24.34
N SER A 78 -27.81 -13.72 -23.56
CA SER A 78 -28.26 -13.87 -22.17
C SER A 78 -29.57 -14.64 -22.03
N SER A 79 -30.44 -14.59 -23.04
CA SER A 79 -31.74 -15.28 -23.04
C SER A 79 -31.63 -16.81 -23.12
N GLY A 80 -30.43 -17.35 -23.34
CA GLY A 80 -30.16 -18.78 -23.46
C GLY A 80 -30.43 -19.35 -24.86
N VAL A 81 -30.66 -18.51 -25.86
CA VAL A 81 -30.60 -18.95 -27.27
C VAL A 81 -29.19 -19.41 -27.64
N PRO A 82 -29.03 -20.31 -28.64
CA PRO A 82 -27.71 -20.83 -29.00
C PRO A 82 -26.73 -19.74 -29.44
N ASP A 83 -25.46 -19.90 -29.04
CA ASP A 83 -24.33 -19.09 -29.52
C ASP A 83 -24.37 -19.00 -31.06
N TRP A 84 -24.20 -17.79 -31.59
CA TRP A 84 -24.17 -17.54 -33.04
C TRP A 84 -22.98 -16.67 -33.43
N ALA A 85 -22.69 -16.63 -34.72
CA ALA A 85 -21.59 -15.84 -35.26
C ALA A 85 -21.99 -15.12 -36.55
N LEU A 86 -21.53 -13.88 -36.70
CA LEU A 86 -21.83 -12.98 -37.81
C LEU A 86 -20.53 -12.57 -38.51
N PRO A 87 -20.36 -12.82 -39.82
CA PRO A 87 -19.24 -12.30 -40.59
C PRO A 87 -19.34 -10.77 -40.75
N ILE A 88 -18.25 -10.07 -40.46
CA ILE A 88 -18.18 -8.62 -40.64
C ILE A 88 -17.91 -8.30 -42.12
N PRO A 89 -18.75 -7.48 -42.80
CA PRO A 89 -18.65 -7.21 -44.25
C PRO A 89 -17.26 -6.72 -44.70
N GLN A 90 -16.83 -7.04 -45.92
CA GLN A 90 -15.58 -6.55 -46.53
C GLN A 90 -15.75 -5.21 -47.23
N ASP A 91 -14.63 -4.62 -47.67
CA ASP A 91 -14.66 -3.37 -48.43
C ASP A 91 -15.39 -3.59 -49.76
N GLY A 92 -16.45 -2.79 -49.97
CA GLY A 92 -17.36 -2.92 -51.12
C GLY A 92 -18.57 -3.83 -50.90
N GLU A 93 -18.64 -4.57 -49.80
CA GLU A 93 -19.83 -5.39 -49.47
C GLU A 93 -20.92 -4.55 -48.82
N VAL A 94 -22.16 -4.72 -49.30
CA VAL A 94 -23.35 -4.08 -48.73
C VAL A 94 -23.87 -4.98 -47.60
N PRO A 95 -24.03 -4.45 -46.37
CA PRO A 95 -24.64 -5.21 -45.27
C PRO A 95 -26.04 -5.69 -45.64
N ARG A 96 -26.34 -6.97 -45.39
CA ARG A 96 -27.68 -7.53 -45.62
C ARG A 96 -28.67 -6.90 -44.64
N PRO A 97 -29.92 -6.60 -45.04
CA PRO A 97 -30.89 -5.94 -44.17
C PRO A 97 -31.11 -6.65 -42.82
N GLU A 98 -31.08 -7.98 -42.80
CA GLU A 98 -31.22 -8.79 -41.58
C GLU A 98 -30.05 -8.64 -40.60
N ASP A 99 -28.87 -8.22 -41.06
CA ASP A 99 -27.67 -8.04 -40.24
C ASP A 99 -27.54 -6.61 -39.69
N HIS A 100 -28.38 -5.66 -40.11
CA HIS A 100 -28.25 -4.23 -39.77
C HIS A 100 -28.33 -3.96 -38.28
N ASP A 101 -29.27 -4.60 -37.58
CA ASP A 101 -29.49 -4.35 -36.15
C ASP A 101 -28.26 -4.84 -35.34
N ALA A 102 -27.77 -6.05 -35.62
CA ALA A 102 -26.57 -6.60 -34.99
C ALA A 102 -25.29 -5.81 -35.32
N LEU A 103 -25.12 -5.38 -36.58
CA LEU A 103 -23.97 -4.54 -36.97
C LEU A 103 -24.01 -3.16 -36.34
N THR A 104 -25.21 -2.59 -36.13
CA THR A 104 -25.37 -1.31 -35.45
C THR A 104 -24.92 -1.42 -34.00
N LEU A 105 -25.43 -2.41 -33.26
CA LEU A 105 -25.05 -2.67 -31.87
C LEU A 105 -23.55 -2.97 -31.74
N PHE A 106 -23.00 -3.75 -32.67
CA PHE A 106 -21.57 -4.03 -32.71
C PHE A 106 -20.72 -2.75 -32.91
N ALA A 107 -21.13 -1.86 -33.82
CA ALA A 107 -20.42 -0.60 -34.05
C ALA A 107 -20.46 0.32 -32.82
N TYR A 108 -21.59 0.39 -32.10
CA TYR A 108 -21.68 1.11 -30.83
C TYR A 108 -20.83 0.47 -29.72
N ALA A 109 -20.79 -0.87 -29.63
CA ALA A 109 -19.94 -1.57 -28.67
C ALA A 109 -18.45 -1.29 -28.92
N LEU A 110 -18.03 -1.26 -30.19
CA LEU A 110 -16.67 -0.86 -30.59
C LEU A 110 -16.35 0.59 -30.24
N PHE A 111 -17.32 1.50 -30.43
CA PHE A 111 -17.15 2.91 -30.01
C PHE A 111 -16.94 2.99 -28.50
N ALA A 112 -17.84 2.41 -27.70
CA ALA A 112 -17.71 2.42 -26.24
C ALA A 112 -16.38 1.78 -25.78
N LEU A 113 -15.91 0.74 -26.47
CA LEU A 113 -14.62 0.11 -26.19
C LEU A 113 -13.44 1.05 -26.50
N ALA A 114 -13.45 1.74 -27.64
CA ALA A 114 -12.40 2.70 -28.00
C ALA A 114 -12.25 3.82 -26.96
N LEU A 115 -13.37 4.32 -26.43
CA LEU A 115 -13.37 5.32 -25.35
C LEU A 115 -12.71 4.79 -24.07
N ARG A 116 -13.11 3.59 -23.64
CA ARG A 116 -12.60 2.93 -22.43
C ARG A 116 -11.10 2.63 -22.54
N LEU A 117 -10.65 2.07 -23.66
CA LEU A 117 -9.24 1.76 -23.89
C LEU A 117 -8.38 3.01 -23.91
N LYS A 118 -8.87 4.11 -24.50
CA LYS A 118 -8.16 5.39 -24.49
C LYS A 118 -8.05 5.96 -23.07
N ALA A 119 -9.12 5.92 -22.28
CA ALA A 119 -9.11 6.34 -20.88
C ALA A 119 -8.16 5.48 -20.02
N ALA A 120 -8.01 4.20 -20.36
CA ALA A 120 -7.07 3.27 -19.73
C ALA A 120 -5.62 3.38 -20.24
N GLY A 121 -5.29 4.39 -21.07
CA GLY A 121 -3.93 4.58 -21.60
C GLY A 121 -3.48 3.53 -22.63
N ARG A 122 -4.42 2.87 -23.33
CA ARG A 122 -4.17 1.82 -24.34
C ARG A 122 -4.53 2.28 -25.77
N PRO A 123 -3.79 3.24 -26.35
CA PRO A 123 -4.17 3.90 -27.60
C PRO A 123 -4.20 2.97 -28.82
N ASP A 124 -3.27 2.03 -28.96
CA ASP A 124 -3.18 1.16 -30.15
C ASP A 124 -4.40 0.23 -30.29
N GLU A 125 -4.89 -0.28 -29.16
CA GLU A 125 -6.09 -1.10 -29.12
C GLU A 125 -7.34 -0.26 -29.36
N ALA A 126 -7.39 0.96 -28.79
CA ALA A 126 -8.46 1.92 -29.07
C ALA A 126 -8.54 2.26 -30.56
N PHE A 127 -7.40 2.43 -31.24
CA PHE A 127 -7.36 2.68 -32.69
C PHE A 127 -7.93 1.52 -33.50
N THR A 128 -7.67 0.29 -33.08
CA THR A 128 -8.20 -0.89 -33.76
C THR A 128 -9.73 -0.95 -33.66
N ALA A 129 -10.29 -0.74 -32.46
CA ALA A 129 -11.73 -0.68 -32.26
C ALA A 129 -12.39 0.49 -33.02
N ALA A 130 -11.79 1.68 -32.96
CA ALA A 130 -12.29 2.87 -33.65
C ALA A 130 -12.30 2.70 -35.18
N ARG A 131 -11.25 2.11 -35.75
CA ARG A 131 -11.13 1.91 -37.21
C ARG A 131 -12.23 0.99 -37.72
N GLU A 132 -12.52 -0.09 -36.99
CA GLU A 132 -13.57 -1.02 -37.38
C GLU A 132 -14.97 -0.43 -37.19
N GLY A 133 -15.23 0.28 -36.08
CA GLY A 133 -16.52 0.93 -35.86
C GLY A 133 -16.84 1.98 -36.93
N VAL A 134 -15.86 2.83 -37.29
CA VAL A 134 -16.00 3.83 -38.37
C VAL A 134 -16.36 3.17 -39.70
N ARG A 135 -15.68 2.06 -40.02
CA ARG A 135 -15.91 1.30 -41.25
C ARG A 135 -17.34 0.73 -41.30
N ILE A 136 -17.83 0.19 -40.18
CA ILE A 136 -19.19 -0.37 -40.11
C ILE A 136 -20.23 0.74 -40.22
N PHE A 137 -20.10 1.84 -39.48
CA PHE A 137 -21.04 2.96 -39.56
C PHE A 137 -21.11 3.59 -40.96
N LEU A 138 -19.97 3.78 -41.64
CA LEU A 138 -19.96 4.27 -43.03
C LEU A 138 -20.69 3.34 -44.00
N ARG A 139 -20.63 2.02 -43.78
CA ARG A 139 -21.35 1.05 -44.62
C ARG A 139 -22.84 1.06 -44.34
N LEU A 140 -23.24 1.12 -43.07
CA LEU A 140 -24.64 1.26 -42.68
C LEU A 140 -25.24 2.54 -43.31
N ALA A 141 -24.52 3.66 -43.24
CA ALA A 141 -24.93 4.93 -43.86
C ALA A 141 -25.09 4.89 -45.39
N ARG A 142 -24.34 4.02 -46.08
CA ARG A 142 -24.40 3.85 -47.55
C ARG A 142 -25.44 2.82 -47.99
N SER A 143 -25.97 2.03 -47.06
CA SER A 143 -26.92 0.96 -47.34
C SER A 143 -28.36 1.39 -47.06
N PRO A 144 -29.37 0.90 -47.80
CA PRO A 144 -30.77 1.15 -47.47
C PRO A 144 -31.10 0.46 -46.13
N GLY A 145 -31.46 1.24 -45.11
CA GLY A 145 -31.75 0.75 -43.76
C GLY A 145 -32.96 1.44 -43.12
N LYS A 146 -33.35 1.00 -41.91
CA LYS A 146 -34.47 1.58 -41.15
C LYS A 146 -34.15 2.96 -40.54
N LEU A 147 -32.86 3.19 -40.21
CA LEU A 147 -32.39 4.43 -39.60
C LEU A 147 -31.93 5.42 -40.67
N ASP A 148 -32.09 6.72 -40.38
CA ASP A 148 -31.56 7.79 -41.23
C ASP A 148 -30.03 7.69 -41.31
N PRO A 149 -29.43 7.70 -42.52
CA PRO A 149 -27.98 7.70 -42.69
C PRO A 149 -27.24 8.76 -41.86
N ALA A 150 -27.85 9.92 -41.62
CA ALA A 150 -27.25 11.00 -40.83
C ALA A 150 -26.90 10.57 -39.40
N VAL A 151 -27.67 9.65 -38.80
CA VAL A 151 -27.39 9.08 -37.47
C VAL A 151 -26.04 8.38 -37.46
N PHE A 152 -25.79 7.50 -38.41
CA PHE A 152 -24.50 6.80 -38.50
C PHE A 152 -23.35 7.74 -38.82
N LEU A 153 -23.57 8.75 -39.67
CA LEU A 153 -22.53 9.71 -40.06
C LEU A 153 -22.08 10.58 -38.90
N SER A 154 -22.98 10.93 -37.97
CA SER A 154 -22.61 11.58 -36.71
C SER A 154 -21.62 10.73 -35.90
N GLN A 155 -21.87 9.42 -35.81
CA GLN A 155 -21.03 8.47 -35.09
C GLN A 155 -19.69 8.25 -35.80
N VAL A 156 -19.67 8.25 -37.13
CA VAL A 156 -18.42 8.23 -37.92
C VAL A 156 -17.56 9.44 -37.57
N VAL A 157 -18.16 10.62 -37.57
CA VAL A 157 -17.44 11.85 -37.26
C VAL A 157 -16.92 11.77 -35.83
N GLU A 158 -17.71 11.39 -34.84
CA GLU A 158 -17.25 11.30 -33.45
C GLU A 158 -16.14 10.26 -33.26
N LEU A 159 -16.38 9.01 -33.69
CA LEU A 159 -15.45 7.89 -33.53
C LEU A 159 -14.12 8.10 -34.26
N ALA A 160 -14.13 8.75 -35.43
CA ALA A 160 -12.89 9.09 -36.14
C ALA A 160 -11.98 10.03 -35.33
N GLY A 161 -12.51 10.79 -34.36
CA GLY A 161 -11.70 11.60 -33.42
C GLY A 161 -10.82 10.76 -32.49
N HIS A 162 -11.06 9.45 -32.43
CA HIS A 162 -10.25 8.51 -31.68
C HIS A 162 -9.16 7.85 -32.53
N LEU A 163 -9.05 8.18 -33.82
CA LEU A 163 -7.97 7.72 -34.69
C LEU A 163 -6.80 8.72 -34.71
N PRO A 164 -5.59 8.30 -35.14
CA PRO A 164 -4.51 9.23 -35.44
C PRO A 164 -4.96 10.30 -36.44
N ALA A 165 -4.51 11.55 -36.25
CA ALA A 165 -5.02 12.69 -37.02
C ALA A 165 -5.02 12.49 -38.55
N PRO A 166 -3.96 11.95 -39.20
CA PRO A 166 -3.99 11.69 -40.65
C PRO A 166 -5.02 10.64 -41.06
N GLU A 167 -5.23 9.60 -40.25
CA GLU A 167 -6.22 8.54 -40.54
C GLU A 167 -7.65 9.03 -40.36
N ALA A 168 -7.89 9.96 -39.42
CA ALA A 168 -9.21 10.51 -39.12
C ALA A 168 -9.78 11.39 -40.26
N VAL A 169 -8.93 11.95 -41.12
CA VAL A 169 -9.36 12.87 -42.18
C VAL A 169 -10.28 12.17 -43.19
N THR A 170 -9.87 11.01 -43.72
CA THR A 170 -10.60 10.35 -44.82
C THR A 170 -12.03 9.95 -44.44
N PRO A 171 -12.28 9.28 -43.29
CA PRO A 171 -13.65 8.97 -42.87
C PRO A 171 -14.52 10.21 -42.65
N THR A 172 -13.93 11.30 -42.17
CA THR A 172 -14.64 12.56 -41.96
C THR A 172 -15.02 13.21 -43.30
N GLN A 173 -14.11 13.19 -44.28
CA GLN A 173 -14.38 13.66 -45.64
C GLN A 173 -15.49 12.84 -46.30
N ASP A 174 -15.47 11.52 -46.13
CA ASP A 174 -16.52 10.62 -46.60
C ASP A 174 -17.88 10.97 -45.97
N ALA A 175 -17.91 11.24 -44.66
CA ALA A 175 -19.13 11.63 -43.97
C ALA A 175 -19.66 12.99 -44.48
N VAL A 176 -18.79 13.98 -44.64
CA VAL A 176 -19.14 15.29 -45.25
C VAL A 176 -19.72 15.10 -46.66
N ALA A 177 -19.12 14.24 -47.48
CA ALA A 177 -19.58 14.01 -48.85
C ALA A 177 -20.98 13.38 -48.89
N ILE A 178 -21.29 12.44 -47.99
CA ILE A 178 -22.61 11.81 -47.90
C ILE A 178 -23.63 12.79 -47.34
N LEU A 179 -23.32 13.48 -46.23
CA LEU A 179 -24.19 14.49 -45.62
C LEU A 179 -24.52 15.63 -46.60
N ARG A 180 -23.55 16.07 -47.41
CA ARG A 180 -23.77 17.09 -48.43
C ARG A 180 -24.81 16.64 -49.46
N ARG A 181 -24.73 15.39 -49.93
CA ARG A 181 -25.72 14.83 -50.88
C ARG A 181 -27.11 14.74 -50.26
N LEU A 182 -27.21 14.40 -48.97
CA LEU A 182 -28.49 14.37 -48.25
C LEU A 182 -29.10 15.78 -48.16
N VAL A 183 -28.29 16.79 -47.78
CA VAL A 183 -28.72 18.20 -47.76
C VAL A 183 -29.07 18.72 -49.15
N ASP A 184 -28.36 18.32 -50.21
CA ASP A 184 -28.69 18.72 -51.58
C ASP A 184 -30.02 18.09 -52.05
N THR A 185 -30.38 16.92 -51.51
CA THR A 185 -31.63 16.20 -51.83
C THR A 185 -32.82 16.78 -51.05
N ASP A 186 -32.63 17.11 -49.77
CA ASP A 186 -33.62 17.80 -48.94
C ASP A 186 -32.99 18.98 -48.19
N PRO A 187 -32.92 20.17 -48.83
CA PRO A 187 -32.37 21.37 -48.20
C PRO A 187 -33.20 21.91 -47.04
N SER A 188 -34.41 21.39 -46.81
CA SER A 188 -35.28 21.81 -45.70
C SER A 188 -35.02 21.04 -44.42
N ASN A 189 -34.34 19.90 -44.49
CA ASN A 189 -34.00 19.08 -43.34
C ASN A 189 -32.91 19.76 -42.49
N LEU A 190 -33.32 20.27 -41.32
CA LEU A 190 -32.43 20.97 -40.39
C LEU A 190 -31.45 20.03 -39.67
N ASP A 191 -31.81 18.76 -39.46
CA ASP A 191 -30.91 17.78 -38.84
C ASP A 191 -29.73 17.48 -39.77
N HIS A 192 -30.00 17.16 -41.04
CA HIS A 192 -28.94 16.92 -42.02
C HIS A 192 -27.99 18.12 -42.16
N GLN A 193 -28.53 19.34 -42.17
CA GLN A 193 -27.71 20.56 -42.18
C GLN A 193 -26.86 20.72 -40.92
N THR A 194 -27.42 20.39 -39.76
CA THR A 194 -26.72 20.44 -38.47
C THR A 194 -25.58 19.42 -38.43
N GLN A 195 -25.85 18.17 -38.83
CA GLN A 195 -24.83 17.13 -38.92
C GLN A 195 -23.74 17.49 -39.92
N LEU A 196 -24.09 18.09 -41.07
CA LEU A 196 -23.11 18.57 -42.04
C LEU A 196 -22.21 19.68 -41.46
N ALA A 197 -22.78 20.62 -40.71
CA ALA A 197 -22.02 21.69 -40.07
C ALA A 197 -21.01 21.14 -39.04
N PHE A 198 -21.42 20.19 -38.20
CA PHE A 198 -20.53 19.52 -37.26
C PHE A 198 -19.47 18.66 -37.97
N ALA A 199 -19.82 18.00 -39.07
CA ALA A 199 -18.85 17.26 -39.88
C ALA A 199 -17.76 18.18 -40.45
N TYR A 200 -18.11 19.38 -40.92
CA TYR A 200 -17.12 20.39 -41.32
C TYR A 200 -16.28 20.89 -40.15
N PHE A 201 -16.89 21.16 -38.99
CA PHE A 201 -16.17 21.57 -37.77
C PHE A 201 -15.06 20.58 -37.41
N TRP A 202 -15.41 19.29 -37.27
CA TRP A 202 -14.45 18.26 -36.92
C TRP A 202 -13.43 18.00 -38.04
N LEU A 203 -13.83 18.15 -39.30
CA LEU A 203 -12.91 18.05 -40.44
C LEU A 203 -11.84 19.13 -40.40
N THR A 204 -12.19 20.39 -40.07
CA THR A 204 -11.23 21.49 -39.90
C THR A 204 -10.14 21.11 -38.90
N LEU A 205 -10.53 20.72 -37.68
CA LEU A 205 -9.58 20.38 -36.61
C LEU A 205 -8.65 19.22 -37.00
N ARG A 206 -9.20 18.22 -37.71
CA ARG A 206 -8.43 17.04 -38.16
C ARG A 206 -7.45 17.38 -39.28
N LEU A 207 -7.86 18.22 -40.23
CA LEU A 207 -6.99 18.66 -41.31
C LEU A 207 -5.81 19.46 -40.79
N GLU A 208 -6.01 20.33 -39.80
CA GLU A 208 -4.90 21.05 -39.16
C GLU A 208 -3.96 20.12 -38.42
N ALA A 209 -4.51 19.20 -37.60
CA ALA A 209 -3.71 18.20 -36.89
C ALA A 209 -2.94 17.27 -37.86
N ALA A 210 -3.44 17.08 -39.08
CA ALA A 210 -2.78 16.34 -40.16
C ALA A 210 -1.82 17.20 -41.01
N GLY A 211 -1.61 18.48 -40.67
CA GLY A 211 -0.71 19.39 -41.39
C GLY A 211 -1.23 19.86 -42.75
N ARG A 212 -2.55 19.94 -42.94
CA ARG A 212 -3.25 20.33 -44.19
C ARG A 212 -4.06 21.63 -44.02
N PRO A 213 -3.43 22.78 -43.69
CA PRO A 213 -4.13 24.00 -43.32
C PRO A 213 -5.00 24.61 -44.43
N ASP A 214 -4.60 24.49 -45.70
CA ASP A 214 -5.38 25.06 -46.83
C ASP A 214 -6.75 24.39 -47.00
N GLU A 215 -6.80 23.08 -46.77
CA GLU A 215 -8.05 22.32 -46.79
C GLU A 215 -8.88 22.60 -45.52
N ALA A 216 -8.21 22.73 -44.37
CA ALA A 216 -8.86 23.08 -43.10
C ALA A 216 -9.56 24.43 -43.19
N PHE A 217 -8.91 25.42 -43.81
CA PHE A 217 -9.49 26.73 -44.11
C PHE A 217 -10.78 26.61 -44.93
N THR A 218 -10.76 25.79 -45.99
CA THR A 218 -11.94 25.59 -46.85
C THR A 218 -13.08 24.95 -46.06
N ALA A 219 -12.80 23.94 -45.24
CA ALA A 219 -13.78 23.29 -44.39
C ALA A 219 -14.36 24.26 -43.33
N ALA A 220 -13.51 25.07 -42.70
CA ALA A 220 -13.91 26.04 -41.67
C ALA A 220 -14.88 27.07 -42.25
N ARG A 221 -14.59 27.58 -43.45
CA ARG A 221 -15.44 28.56 -44.14
C ARG A 221 -16.84 28.01 -44.44
N GLU A 222 -16.94 26.76 -44.90
CA GLU A 222 -18.24 26.11 -45.13
C GLU A 222 -18.99 25.86 -43.82
N GLY A 223 -18.30 25.40 -42.77
CA GLY A 223 -18.88 25.20 -41.44
C GLY A 223 -19.48 26.49 -40.87
N VAL A 224 -18.72 27.60 -40.89
CA VAL A 224 -19.18 28.93 -40.46
C VAL A 224 -20.43 29.36 -41.23
N ARG A 225 -20.44 29.19 -42.55
CA ARG A 225 -21.57 29.56 -43.41
C ARG A 225 -22.84 28.78 -43.08
N ILE A 226 -22.72 27.51 -42.72
CA ILE A 226 -23.88 26.66 -42.38
C ILE A 226 -24.35 26.99 -40.97
N PHE A 227 -23.46 27.07 -39.97
CA PHE A 227 -23.85 27.40 -38.60
C PHE A 227 -24.52 28.78 -38.48
N LEU A 228 -24.02 29.81 -39.16
CA LEU A 228 -24.67 31.14 -39.16
C LEU A 228 -26.07 31.11 -39.79
N ARG A 229 -26.28 30.30 -40.83
CA ARG A 229 -27.60 30.13 -41.46
C ARG A 229 -28.58 29.39 -40.54
N LEU A 230 -28.12 28.32 -39.89
CA LEU A 230 -28.90 27.57 -38.91
C LEU A 230 -29.28 28.44 -37.71
N ALA A 231 -28.34 29.29 -37.27
CA ALA A 231 -28.57 30.28 -36.22
C ALA A 231 -29.65 31.32 -36.61
N GLY A 232 -29.73 31.71 -37.88
CA GLY A 232 -30.75 32.63 -38.37
C GLY A 232 -32.13 32.01 -38.64
N SER A 233 -32.30 30.70 -38.47
CA SER A 233 -33.53 29.98 -38.84
C SER A 233 -34.59 30.00 -37.72
N PRO A 234 -35.87 30.37 -38.00
CA PRO A 234 -36.92 30.39 -36.99
C PRO A 234 -37.19 29.02 -36.37
N GLY A 235 -37.23 28.93 -35.03
CA GLY A 235 -37.58 27.71 -34.29
C GLY A 235 -36.41 26.83 -33.85
N ASN A 236 -35.16 27.28 -34.05
CA ASN A 236 -33.97 26.49 -33.70
C ASN A 236 -33.56 26.69 -32.23
N LEU A 237 -33.66 25.63 -31.41
CA LEU A 237 -33.45 25.70 -29.96
C LEU A 237 -31.97 25.78 -29.53
N ASN A 238 -31.01 25.46 -30.42
CA ASN A 238 -29.57 25.35 -30.11
C ASN A 238 -28.73 26.55 -30.58
N LEU A 239 -29.34 27.73 -30.67
CA LEU A 239 -28.76 28.92 -31.29
C LEU A 239 -27.39 29.32 -30.70
N ALA A 240 -27.28 29.40 -29.38
CA ALA A 240 -26.04 29.81 -28.70
C ALA A 240 -24.87 28.84 -28.95
N SER A 241 -25.16 27.53 -28.96
CA SER A 241 -24.17 26.49 -29.26
C SER A 241 -23.63 26.60 -30.69
N PHE A 242 -24.47 26.90 -31.69
CA PHE A 242 -24.01 27.12 -33.06
C PHE A 242 -23.13 28.35 -33.19
N LEU A 243 -23.48 29.44 -32.52
CA LEU A 243 -22.69 30.67 -32.53
C LEU A 243 -21.32 30.47 -31.85
N ALA A 244 -21.26 29.65 -30.79
CA ALA A 244 -20.00 29.23 -30.19
C ALA A 244 -19.11 28.48 -31.22
N ARG A 245 -19.69 27.54 -32.00
CA ARG A 245 -18.96 26.83 -33.06
C ARG A 245 -18.49 27.77 -34.18
N VAL A 246 -19.26 28.79 -34.53
CA VAL A 246 -18.83 29.85 -35.48
C VAL A 246 -17.61 30.58 -34.94
N VAL A 247 -17.69 31.02 -33.68
CA VAL A 247 -16.59 31.72 -33.01
C VAL A 247 -15.37 30.82 -32.91
N GLU A 248 -15.49 29.52 -32.74
CA GLU A 248 -14.33 28.61 -32.76
C GLU A 248 -13.76 28.47 -34.18
N LEU A 249 -14.61 28.17 -35.17
CA LEU A 249 -14.18 27.92 -36.56
C LEU A 249 -13.46 29.11 -37.20
N THR A 250 -13.86 30.33 -36.84
CA THR A 250 -13.24 31.56 -37.32
C THR A 250 -11.79 31.74 -36.85
N GLY A 251 -11.31 30.97 -35.86
CA GLY A 251 -9.89 30.92 -35.50
C GLY A 251 -9.02 30.26 -36.57
N HIS A 252 -9.62 29.44 -37.42
CA HIS A 252 -8.98 28.71 -38.52
C HIS A 252 -9.09 29.43 -39.86
N LEU A 253 -9.61 30.67 -39.86
CA LEU A 253 -9.68 31.54 -41.03
C LEU A 253 -8.57 32.59 -40.96
N PRO A 254 -8.08 33.11 -42.10
CA PRO A 254 -7.25 34.30 -42.15
C PRO A 254 -7.92 35.45 -41.40
N ALA A 255 -7.13 36.26 -40.69
CA ALA A 255 -7.63 37.31 -39.82
C ALA A 255 -8.63 38.26 -40.50
N SER A 256 -8.42 38.59 -41.78
CA SER A 256 -9.32 39.44 -42.57
C SER A 256 -10.71 38.83 -42.81
N GLU A 257 -10.81 37.51 -42.99
CA GLU A 257 -12.07 36.79 -43.20
C GLU A 257 -12.74 36.37 -41.88
N ALA A 258 -11.96 36.24 -40.80
CA ALA A 258 -12.44 35.84 -39.48
C ALA A 258 -13.28 36.91 -38.76
N VAL A 259 -13.01 38.19 -39.01
CA VAL A 259 -13.62 39.30 -38.27
C VAL A 259 -15.13 39.37 -38.49
N ALA A 260 -15.60 39.40 -39.75
CA ALA A 260 -17.02 39.62 -40.05
C ALA A 260 -17.95 38.53 -39.46
N PRO A 261 -17.67 37.22 -39.63
CA PRO A 261 -18.51 36.18 -39.03
C PRO A 261 -18.49 36.19 -37.49
N THR A 262 -17.38 36.63 -36.88
CA THR A 262 -17.30 36.80 -35.42
C THR A 262 -18.14 37.98 -34.95
N GLN A 263 -18.12 39.10 -35.69
CA GLN A 263 -18.97 40.26 -35.41
C GLN A 263 -20.47 39.90 -35.55
N ASP A 264 -20.82 39.12 -36.57
CA ASP A 264 -22.19 38.61 -36.75
C ASP A 264 -22.61 37.74 -35.56
N ALA A 265 -21.74 36.84 -35.10
CA ALA A 265 -22.00 36.02 -33.93
C ALA A 265 -22.20 36.84 -32.65
N VAL A 266 -21.33 37.84 -32.41
CA VAL A 266 -21.48 38.80 -31.30
C VAL A 266 -22.80 39.56 -31.40
N ALA A 267 -23.20 40.01 -32.59
CA ALA A 267 -24.44 40.76 -32.78
C ALA A 267 -25.68 39.90 -32.47
N ILE A 268 -25.68 38.63 -32.86
CA ILE A 268 -26.77 37.70 -32.56
C ILE A 268 -26.79 37.36 -31.08
N LEU A 269 -25.64 37.01 -30.48
CA LEU A 269 -25.53 36.70 -29.05
C LEU A 269 -25.94 37.89 -28.17
N ARG A 270 -25.58 39.11 -28.56
CA ARG A 270 -26.01 40.33 -27.85
C ARG A 270 -27.53 40.46 -27.84
N ARG A 271 -28.21 40.25 -28.98
CA ARG A 271 -29.68 40.26 -29.05
C ARG A 271 -30.32 39.20 -28.16
N LEU A 272 -29.71 38.02 -28.06
CA LEU A 272 -30.20 36.95 -27.18
C LEU A 272 -30.07 37.33 -25.71
N VAL A 273 -28.94 37.90 -25.32
CA VAL A 273 -28.72 38.42 -23.96
C VAL A 273 -29.65 39.60 -23.66
N ASP A 274 -29.93 40.47 -24.63
CA ASP A 274 -30.88 41.58 -24.45
C ASP A 274 -32.32 41.07 -24.30
N THR A 275 -32.66 39.93 -24.92
CA THR A 275 -33.99 39.30 -24.83
C THR A 275 -34.17 38.54 -23.52
N ASP A 276 -33.15 37.80 -23.08
CA ASP A 276 -33.12 37.09 -21.81
C ASP A 276 -31.79 37.35 -21.07
N PRO A 277 -31.71 38.46 -20.31
CA PRO A 277 -30.51 38.79 -19.55
C PRO A 277 -30.22 37.83 -18.39
N SER A 278 -31.14 36.93 -18.05
CA SER A 278 -30.96 35.96 -16.97
C SER A 278 -30.25 34.68 -17.43
N ASN A 279 -30.23 34.42 -18.75
CA ASN A 279 -29.59 33.25 -19.32
C ASN A 279 -28.07 33.35 -19.24
N LEU A 280 -27.47 32.56 -18.35
CA LEU A 280 -26.02 32.56 -18.12
C LEU A 280 -25.24 31.99 -19.31
N ASP A 281 -25.77 30.98 -20.02
CA ASP A 281 -25.08 30.43 -21.20
C ASP A 281 -24.93 31.49 -22.29
N HIS A 282 -26.01 32.21 -22.62
CA HIS A 282 -25.96 33.30 -23.60
C HIS A 282 -24.92 34.37 -23.22
N GLN A 283 -24.85 34.74 -21.95
CA GLN A 283 -23.86 35.71 -21.47
C GLN A 283 -22.42 35.16 -21.56
N THR A 284 -22.21 33.90 -21.22
CA THR A 284 -20.91 33.23 -21.33
C THR A 284 -20.46 33.16 -22.79
N GLN A 285 -21.34 32.71 -23.70
CA GLN A 285 -21.01 32.67 -25.12
C GLN A 285 -20.72 34.06 -25.68
N LEU A 286 -21.47 35.09 -25.27
CA LEU A 286 -21.20 36.48 -25.66
C LEU A 286 -19.83 36.97 -25.18
N ALA A 287 -19.44 36.64 -23.94
CA ALA A 287 -18.14 37.02 -23.39
C ALA A 287 -16.98 36.37 -24.18
N PHE A 288 -17.08 35.08 -24.48
CA PHE A 288 -16.10 34.39 -25.32
C PHE A 288 -16.09 34.90 -26.76
N ALA A 289 -17.25 35.27 -27.32
CA ALA A 289 -17.32 35.88 -28.63
C ALA A 289 -16.58 37.23 -28.69
N TYR A 290 -16.70 38.07 -27.65
CA TYR A 290 -15.88 39.29 -27.53
C TYR A 290 -14.40 38.99 -27.37
N PHE A 291 -14.04 37.98 -26.56
CA PHE A 291 -12.64 37.56 -26.39
C PHE A 291 -11.97 37.20 -27.70
N TRP A 292 -12.58 36.29 -28.46
CA TRP A 292 -12.04 35.87 -29.75
C TRP A 292 -12.11 36.99 -30.81
N LEU A 293 -13.12 37.88 -30.73
CA LEU A 293 -13.19 39.05 -31.59
C LEU A 293 -12.02 40.01 -31.36
N THR A 294 -11.62 40.24 -30.11
CA THR A 294 -10.43 41.06 -29.78
C THR A 294 -9.20 40.50 -30.48
N LEU A 295 -8.88 39.22 -30.28
CA LEU A 295 -7.69 38.59 -30.87
C LEU A 295 -7.71 38.65 -32.41
N ARG A 296 -8.89 38.47 -33.02
CA ARG A 296 -9.05 38.56 -34.49
C ARG A 296 -8.86 39.97 -35.03
N LEU A 297 -9.41 40.97 -34.34
CA LEU A 297 -9.28 42.37 -34.74
C LEU A 297 -7.82 42.84 -34.66
N GLU A 298 -7.08 42.42 -33.63
CA GLU A 298 -5.64 42.70 -33.55
C GLU A 298 -4.86 42.03 -34.67
N ALA A 299 -5.10 40.74 -34.92
CA ALA A 299 -4.46 40.02 -36.03
C ALA A 299 -4.80 40.63 -37.40
N ALA A 300 -5.98 41.27 -37.54
CA ALA A 300 -6.39 42.00 -38.73
C ALA A 300 -5.88 43.45 -38.79
N GLY A 301 -5.09 43.90 -37.80
CA GLY A 301 -4.54 45.26 -37.75
C GLY A 301 -5.56 46.35 -37.40
N ARG A 302 -6.61 46.01 -36.64
CA ARG A 302 -7.71 46.91 -36.23
C ARG A 302 -7.76 47.12 -34.70
N PRO A 303 -6.72 47.72 -34.09
CA PRO A 303 -6.55 47.79 -32.64
C PRO A 303 -7.65 48.60 -31.92
N ASP A 304 -8.18 49.67 -32.52
CA ASP A 304 -9.22 50.51 -31.87
C ASP A 304 -10.54 49.72 -31.66
N GLU A 305 -10.89 48.86 -32.62
CA GLU A 305 -12.05 47.98 -32.50
C GLU A 305 -11.76 46.83 -31.54
N ALA A 306 -10.53 46.29 -31.55
CA ALA A 306 -10.11 45.25 -30.63
C ALA A 306 -10.20 45.71 -29.17
N PHE A 307 -9.78 46.94 -28.90
CA PHE A 307 -9.91 47.60 -27.61
C PHE A 307 -11.37 47.67 -27.15
N THR A 308 -12.27 48.08 -28.05
CA THR A 308 -13.70 48.16 -27.75
C THR A 308 -14.28 46.78 -27.41
N ALA A 309 -13.91 45.76 -28.18
CA ALA A 309 -14.33 44.38 -27.92
C ALA A 309 -13.77 43.85 -26.59
N ALA A 310 -12.50 44.15 -26.28
CA ALA A 310 -11.83 43.71 -25.05
C ALA A 310 -12.53 44.29 -23.81
N ARG A 311 -12.87 45.58 -23.86
CA ARG A 311 -13.58 46.26 -22.78
C ARG A 311 -14.95 45.66 -22.50
N GLU A 312 -15.72 45.33 -23.53
CA GLU A 312 -17.01 44.65 -23.37
C GLU A 312 -16.84 43.22 -22.82
N GLY A 313 -15.86 42.47 -23.32
CA GLY A 313 -15.53 41.13 -22.82
C GLY A 313 -15.19 41.13 -21.33
N VAL A 314 -14.28 42.00 -20.90
CA VAL A 314 -13.90 42.18 -19.48
C VAL A 314 -15.11 42.48 -18.61
N ARG A 315 -15.99 43.39 -19.04
CA ARG A 315 -17.19 43.78 -18.31
C ARG A 315 -18.16 42.61 -18.11
N ILE A 316 -18.29 41.73 -19.10
CA ILE A 316 -19.17 40.56 -19.00
C ILE A 316 -18.51 39.48 -18.15
N PHE A 317 -17.23 39.15 -18.36
CA PHE A 317 -16.53 38.15 -17.56
C PHE A 317 -16.47 38.50 -16.07
N LEU A 318 -16.19 39.75 -15.69
CA LEU A 318 -16.21 40.17 -14.29
C LEU A 318 -17.61 40.04 -13.66
N ARG A 319 -18.68 40.34 -14.41
CA ARG A 319 -20.05 40.17 -13.93
C ARG A 319 -20.42 38.70 -13.74
N LEU A 320 -20.05 37.85 -14.70
CA LEU A 320 -20.24 36.40 -14.63
C LEU A 320 -19.45 35.83 -13.45
N ALA A 321 -18.24 36.33 -13.23
CA ALA A 321 -17.40 35.95 -12.11
C ALA A 321 -18.01 36.36 -10.75
N GLY A 322 -18.69 37.49 -10.68
CA GLY A 322 -19.39 37.94 -9.47
C GLY A 322 -20.75 37.27 -9.20
N SER A 323 -21.23 36.39 -10.09
CA SER A 323 -22.57 35.79 -9.98
C SER A 323 -22.57 34.51 -9.12
N PRO A 324 -23.45 34.38 -8.11
CA PRO A 324 -23.51 33.20 -7.24
C PRO A 324 -23.82 31.91 -8.02
N GLY A 325 -23.06 30.83 -7.77
CA GLY A 325 -23.34 29.49 -8.34
C GLY A 325 -22.65 29.17 -9.67
N ASN A 326 -21.71 30.00 -10.15
CA ASN A 326 -21.03 29.76 -11.42
C ASN A 326 -19.75 28.92 -11.25
N LEU A 327 -19.75 27.70 -11.80
CA LEU A 327 -18.67 26.70 -11.61
C LEU A 327 -17.38 27.01 -12.38
N ASN A 328 -17.38 27.97 -13.33
CA ASN A 328 -16.25 28.30 -14.22
C ASN A 328 -15.51 29.60 -13.84
N LEU A 329 -15.62 30.01 -12.58
CA LEU A 329 -15.15 31.31 -12.07
C LEU A 329 -13.66 31.60 -12.37
N ALA A 330 -12.79 30.64 -12.09
CA ALA A 330 -11.35 30.76 -12.34
C ALA A 330 -11.03 31.00 -13.82
N SER A 331 -11.71 30.29 -14.73
CA SER A 331 -11.52 30.46 -16.17
C SER A 331 -11.93 31.85 -16.65
N PHE A 332 -13.00 32.44 -16.09
CA PHE A 332 -13.44 33.79 -16.47
C PHE A 332 -12.45 34.85 -16.02
N LEU A 333 -11.91 34.75 -14.80
CA LEU A 333 -10.93 35.70 -14.28
C LEU A 333 -9.61 35.62 -15.06
N ALA A 334 -9.18 34.41 -15.47
CA ALA A 334 -8.06 34.27 -16.39
C ALA A 334 -8.30 34.98 -17.73
N ARG A 335 -9.51 34.90 -18.31
CA ARG A 335 -9.85 35.66 -19.53
C ARG A 335 -9.91 37.16 -19.30
N VAL A 336 -10.30 37.63 -18.11
CA VAL A 336 -10.23 39.06 -17.77
C VAL A 336 -8.79 39.55 -17.81
N VAL A 337 -7.86 38.83 -17.18
CA VAL A 337 -6.43 39.19 -17.15
C VAL A 337 -5.83 39.22 -18.56
N GLU A 338 -6.18 38.25 -19.39
CA GLU A 338 -5.75 38.22 -20.79
C GLU A 338 -6.33 39.41 -21.56
N LEU A 339 -7.61 39.73 -21.39
CA LEU A 339 -8.24 40.87 -22.07
C LEU A 339 -7.71 42.23 -21.60
N THR A 340 -7.37 42.40 -20.32
CA THR A 340 -6.73 43.62 -19.83
C THR A 340 -5.36 43.81 -20.45
N GLY A 341 -4.71 42.71 -20.88
CA GLY A 341 -3.73 42.59 -21.97
C GLY A 341 -3.76 43.69 -23.02
N HIS A 342 -4.94 43.79 -23.62
CA HIS A 342 -5.22 44.51 -24.85
C HIS A 342 -5.84 45.89 -24.59
N LEU A 343 -5.96 46.28 -23.31
CA LEU A 343 -6.41 47.62 -22.91
C LEU A 343 -5.18 48.52 -22.65
N PRO A 344 -5.31 49.86 -22.85
CA PRO A 344 -4.33 50.82 -22.36
C PRO A 344 -4.10 50.64 -20.85
N ALA A 345 -2.86 50.81 -20.42
CA ALA A 345 -2.44 50.56 -19.04
C ALA A 345 -3.33 51.25 -17.99
N SER A 346 -3.79 52.48 -18.24
CA SER A 346 -4.68 53.22 -17.33
C SER A 346 -6.07 52.60 -17.16
N GLU A 347 -6.60 51.93 -18.19
CA GLU A 347 -7.92 51.26 -18.13
C GLU A 347 -7.81 49.79 -17.70
N ALA A 348 -6.63 49.18 -17.83
CA ALA A 348 -6.37 47.80 -17.46
C ALA A 348 -6.24 47.56 -15.94
N VAL A 349 -5.84 48.57 -15.17
CA VAL A 349 -5.57 48.42 -13.72
C VAL A 349 -6.83 48.06 -12.95
N THR A 350 -7.92 48.82 -13.07
CA THR A 350 -9.13 48.60 -12.26
C THR A 350 -9.74 47.20 -12.47
N PRO A 351 -9.95 46.71 -13.71
CA PRO A 351 -10.48 45.37 -13.90
C PRO A 351 -9.57 44.26 -13.37
N THR A 352 -8.24 44.47 -13.41
CA THR A 352 -7.28 43.51 -12.85
C THR A 352 -7.33 43.53 -11.31
N GLN A 353 -7.51 44.70 -10.69
CA GLN A 353 -7.74 44.83 -9.24
C GLN A 353 -9.04 44.16 -8.81
N ASP A 354 -10.12 44.32 -9.58
CA ASP A 354 -11.41 43.66 -9.33
C ASP A 354 -11.27 42.14 -9.39
N ALA A 355 -10.52 41.62 -10.37
CA ALA A 355 -10.22 40.18 -10.48
C ALA A 355 -9.45 39.66 -9.25
N VAL A 356 -8.42 40.37 -8.79
CA VAL A 356 -7.70 40.05 -7.54
C VAL A 356 -8.66 40.07 -6.35
N ALA A 357 -9.54 41.06 -6.23
CA ALA A 357 -10.50 41.16 -5.13
C ALA A 357 -11.54 40.03 -5.11
N ILE A 358 -11.89 39.47 -6.26
CA ILE A 358 -12.72 38.27 -6.35
C ILE A 358 -11.91 37.04 -5.91
N LEU A 359 -10.69 36.86 -6.44
CA LEU A 359 -9.83 35.71 -6.11
C LEU A 359 -9.45 35.66 -4.63
N ARG A 360 -9.15 36.81 -4.00
CA ARG A 360 -8.89 36.89 -2.55
C ARG A 360 -10.07 36.35 -1.75
N ARG A 361 -11.29 36.78 -2.06
CA ARG A 361 -12.50 36.28 -1.36
C ARG A 361 -12.70 34.77 -1.52
N LEU A 362 -12.34 34.21 -2.68
CA LEU A 362 -12.42 32.77 -2.90
C LEU A 362 -11.38 32.02 -2.09
N VAL A 363 -10.14 32.50 -2.07
CA VAL A 363 -9.05 31.94 -1.24
C VAL A 363 -9.39 32.06 0.25
N ASP A 364 -9.99 33.17 0.68
CA ASP A 364 -10.44 33.33 2.07
C ASP A 364 -11.57 32.34 2.44
N THR A 365 -12.38 31.92 1.47
CA THR A 365 -13.49 30.97 1.66
C THR A 365 -13.02 29.52 1.63
N ASP A 366 -12.13 29.19 0.70
CA ASP A 366 -11.52 27.87 0.54
C ASP A 366 -10.03 28.02 0.23
N PRO A 367 -9.19 28.12 1.27
CA PRO A 367 -7.76 28.35 1.10
C PRO A 367 -7.03 27.08 0.63
N THR A 368 -7.69 25.92 0.66
CA THR A 368 -7.15 24.63 0.21
C THR A 368 -7.26 24.42 -1.30
N ASN A 369 -8.00 25.29 -1.99
CA ASN A 369 -8.20 25.20 -3.42
C ASN A 369 -6.96 25.68 -4.21
N LEU A 370 -6.20 24.72 -4.73
CA LEU A 370 -4.98 24.97 -5.48
C LEU A 370 -5.18 25.83 -6.74
N ASP A 371 -6.33 25.69 -7.41
CA ASP A 371 -6.62 26.47 -8.61
C ASP A 371 -6.87 27.94 -8.26
N HIS A 372 -7.63 28.23 -7.20
CA HIS A 372 -7.84 29.60 -6.73
C HIS A 372 -6.54 30.27 -6.31
N GLN A 373 -5.68 29.57 -5.57
CA GLN A 373 -4.36 30.06 -5.15
C GLN A 373 -3.45 30.34 -6.36
N THR A 374 -3.41 29.41 -7.33
CA THR A 374 -2.60 29.55 -8.56
C THR A 374 -3.06 30.75 -9.39
N GLN A 375 -4.39 30.93 -9.53
CA GLN A 375 -4.94 32.06 -10.28
C GLN A 375 -4.73 33.40 -9.57
N LEU A 376 -4.80 33.43 -8.23
CA LEU A 376 -4.47 34.63 -7.46
C LEU A 376 -3.03 35.07 -7.71
N ALA A 377 -2.07 34.14 -7.64
CA ALA A 377 -0.65 34.44 -7.90
C ALA A 377 -0.43 35.00 -9.32
N SER A 378 -0.96 34.32 -10.35
CA SER A 378 -0.85 34.78 -11.75
C SER A 378 -1.51 36.14 -12.00
N THR A 379 -2.65 36.40 -11.36
CA THR A 379 -3.37 37.67 -11.48
C THR A 379 -2.63 38.80 -10.79
N LEU A 380 -2.00 38.55 -9.63
CA LEU A 380 -1.16 39.51 -8.92
C LEU A 380 0.08 39.89 -9.75
N HIS A 381 0.76 38.93 -10.38
CA HIS A 381 1.86 39.20 -11.32
C HIS A 381 1.43 40.09 -12.50
N SER A 382 0.23 39.83 -13.02
CA SER A 382 -0.36 40.64 -14.09
C SER A 382 -0.69 42.04 -13.60
N LEU A 383 -1.25 42.19 -12.39
CA LEU A 383 -1.52 43.47 -11.76
C LEU A 383 -0.23 44.28 -11.55
N THR A 384 0.84 43.64 -11.08
CA THR A 384 2.17 44.26 -10.94
C THR A 384 2.63 44.87 -12.26
N THR A 385 2.52 44.11 -13.36
CA THR A 385 2.88 44.58 -14.71
C THR A 385 2.02 45.77 -15.13
N ARG A 386 0.68 45.68 -14.96
CA ARG A 386 -0.23 46.79 -15.33
C ARG A 386 0.01 48.06 -14.52
N LEU A 387 0.32 47.93 -13.23
CA LEU A 387 0.64 49.06 -12.37
C LEU A 387 1.97 49.71 -12.76
N GLN A 388 2.97 48.92 -13.16
CA GLN A 388 4.22 49.45 -13.72
C GLN A 388 3.98 50.24 -15.00
N ASP A 389 3.24 49.66 -15.97
CA ASP A 389 2.92 50.32 -17.24
C ASP A 389 2.09 51.59 -17.06
N ALA A 390 1.25 51.63 -16.02
CA ALA A 390 0.44 52.80 -15.65
C ALA A 390 1.22 53.86 -14.84
N GLY A 391 2.52 53.65 -14.56
CA GLY A 391 3.36 54.59 -13.81
C GLY A 391 3.08 54.63 -12.31
N ARG A 392 2.63 53.52 -11.71
CA ARG A 392 2.28 53.36 -10.28
C ARG A 392 3.21 52.36 -9.56
N PRO A 393 4.51 52.66 -9.40
CA PRO A 393 5.52 51.69 -8.95
C PRO A 393 5.35 51.21 -7.50
N ASP A 394 4.88 52.07 -6.57
CA ASP A 394 4.72 51.69 -5.16
C ASP A 394 3.61 50.64 -4.96
N GLU A 395 2.52 50.78 -5.72
CA GLU A 395 1.44 49.79 -5.73
C GLU A 395 1.87 48.51 -6.43
N ALA A 396 2.68 48.63 -7.49
CA ALA A 396 3.25 47.47 -8.16
C ALA A 396 4.16 46.66 -7.24
N ALA A 397 5.01 47.31 -6.43
CA ALA A 397 5.86 46.64 -5.46
C ALA A 397 5.02 45.87 -4.42
N THR A 398 3.93 46.47 -3.94
CA THR A 398 3.00 45.82 -3.00
C THR A 398 2.36 44.58 -3.62
N ALA A 399 1.83 44.69 -4.84
CA ALA A 399 1.25 43.57 -5.56
C ALA A 399 2.28 42.47 -5.87
N GLY A 400 3.53 42.84 -6.17
CA GLY A 400 4.63 41.92 -6.42
C GLY A 400 4.98 41.09 -5.19
N SER A 401 5.11 41.71 -4.02
CA SER A 401 5.38 40.99 -2.77
C SER A 401 4.23 40.04 -2.39
N GLU A 402 2.99 40.41 -2.65
CA GLU A 402 1.84 39.51 -2.45
C GLU A 402 1.85 38.34 -3.44
N ALA A 403 2.25 38.57 -4.69
CA ALA A 403 2.39 37.53 -5.71
C ALA A 403 3.42 36.47 -5.28
N GLU A 404 4.59 36.90 -4.79
CA GLU A 404 5.63 36.00 -4.27
C GLU A 404 5.13 35.16 -3.08
N ALA A 405 4.37 35.77 -2.17
CA ALA A 405 3.75 35.04 -1.06
C ALA A 405 2.67 34.04 -1.53
N ALA A 406 1.93 34.35 -2.60
CA ALA A 406 1.00 33.42 -3.23
C ALA A 406 1.73 32.25 -3.90
N ASP A 407 2.83 32.50 -4.62
CA ASP A 407 3.64 31.45 -5.24
C ASP A 407 4.21 30.47 -4.21
N HIS A 408 4.69 30.98 -3.07
CA HIS A 408 5.20 30.14 -1.99
C HIS A 408 4.11 29.23 -1.40
N ARG A 409 2.89 29.76 -1.22
CA ARG A 409 1.72 28.98 -0.78
C ARG A 409 1.32 27.92 -1.79
N VAL A 410 1.30 28.24 -3.08
CA VAL A 410 1.01 27.28 -4.17
C VAL A 410 2.04 26.14 -4.18
N ALA A 411 3.32 26.46 -4.01
CA ALA A 411 4.38 25.45 -3.92
C ALA A 411 4.19 24.53 -2.70
N ALA A 412 3.93 25.10 -1.53
CA ALA A 412 3.67 24.34 -0.31
C ALA A 412 2.43 23.44 -0.45
N LEU A 413 1.34 23.95 -1.02
CA LEU A 413 0.08 23.23 -1.18
C LEU A 413 0.21 22.03 -2.14
N ARG A 414 1.09 22.14 -3.15
CA ARG A 414 1.41 21.02 -4.05
C ARG A 414 2.26 19.94 -3.38
N ARG A 415 3.22 20.36 -2.55
CA ARG A 415 4.24 19.49 -1.97
C ARG A 415 3.77 18.80 -0.69
N VAL A 416 3.32 19.57 0.29
CA VAL A 416 3.11 19.10 1.68
C VAL A 416 2.18 17.89 1.77
N PRO A 417 1.00 17.84 1.11
CA PRO A 417 0.11 16.69 1.20
C PRO A 417 0.78 15.39 0.78
N SER A 418 1.44 15.40 -0.39
CA SER A 418 2.12 14.22 -0.94
C SER A 418 3.23 13.71 -0.02
N VAL A 419 4.02 14.61 0.56
CA VAL A 419 5.09 14.26 1.50
C VAL A 419 4.51 13.63 2.76
N LEU A 420 3.46 14.22 3.34
CA LEU A 420 2.83 13.72 4.57
C LEU A 420 2.14 12.37 4.36
N GLU A 421 1.49 12.16 3.22
CA GLU A 421 0.89 10.86 2.90
C GLU A 421 1.95 9.76 2.82
N ARG A 422 3.10 10.02 2.17
CA ARG A 422 4.21 9.06 2.11
C ARG A 422 4.87 8.77 3.44
N LEU A 423 4.97 9.80 4.29
CA LEU A 423 5.42 9.62 5.68
C LEU A 423 4.36 8.90 6.54
N GLY A 424 3.22 8.51 5.96
CA GLY A 424 2.23 7.65 6.61
C GLY A 424 1.22 8.37 7.49
N TYR A 425 1.11 9.70 7.34
CA TYR A 425 0.08 10.51 8.01
C TYR A 425 -1.28 10.46 7.31
N GLY A 426 -1.31 9.95 6.06
CA GLY A 426 -2.51 9.69 5.27
C GLY A 426 -3.32 8.49 5.76
N GLY A 427 -4.51 8.30 5.19
CA GLY A 427 -5.36 7.14 5.47
C GLY A 427 -6.06 6.60 4.22
N ALA A 428 -6.63 5.40 4.33
CA ALA A 428 -7.28 4.72 3.21
C ALA A 428 -8.48 5.55 2.67
N GLY A 429 -8.29 6.19 1.51
CA GLY A 429 -9.32 7.01 0.83
C GLY A 429 -8.96 8.50 0.67
N GLY A 430 -7.77 8.92 1.09
CA GLY A 430 -7.31 10.31 1.03
C GLY A 430 -7.72 11.08 2.28
N THR A 431 -6.76 11.79 2.88
CA THR A 431 -6.96 12.55 4.11
C THR A 431 -7.05 14.03 3.80
N ALA A 432 -8.00 14.75 4.42
CA ALA A 432 -8.08 16.19 4.27
C ALA A 432 -6.78 16.86 4.73
N ILE A 433 -6.29 17.86 3.98
CA ILE A 433 -5.01 18.49 4.27
C ILE A 433 -4.92 19.06 5.70
N MET A 434 -6.03 19.57 6.24
CA MET A 434 -6.09 20.05 7.62
C MET A 434 -5.75 18.95 8.64
N ASP A 435 -6.24 17.74 8.40
CA ASP A 435 -5.98 16.60 9.28
C ASP A 435 -4.53 16.14 9.13
N LEU A 436 -3.97 16.16 7.91
CA LEU A 436 -2.55 15.87 7.68
C LEU A 436 -1.66 16.85 8.45
N LEU A 437 -1.91 18.16 8.32
CA LEU A 437 -1.15 19.20 9.02
C LEU A 437 -1.25 19.05 10.54
N GLN A 438 -2.46 18.79 11.07
CA GLN A 438 -2.67 18.64 12.51
C GLN A 438 -2.02 17.37 13.07
N ARG A 439 -2.12 16.23 12.36
CA ARG A 439 -1.46 14.98 12.77
C ARG A 439 0.06 15.15 12.80
N TYR A 440 0.62 15.71 11.74
CA TYR A 440 2.04 16.00 11.67
C TYR A 440 2.47 16.98 12.77
N GLY A 441 1.75 18.10 12.93
CA GLY A 441 2.05 19.10 13.96
C GLY A 441 1.95 18.57 15.38
N THR A 442 1.02 17.65 15.66
CA THR A 442 0.89 17.01 16.97
C THR A 442 2.12 16.14 17.27
N VAL A 443 2.56 15.36 16.28
CA VAL A 443 3.72 14.47 16.41
C VAL A 443 5.01 15.27 16.63
N TRP A 444 5.19 16.35 15.88
CA TRP A 444 6.39 17.20 15.95
C TRP A 444 6.27 18.37 16.93
N SER A 445 5.19 18.44 17.72
CA SER A 445 4.90 19.52 18.66
C SER A 445 4.99 20.93 18.04
N LEU A 446 4.54 21.07 16.79
CA LEU A 446 4.55 22.34 16.07
C LEU A 446 3.43 23.26 16.58
N PRO A 447 3.67 24.58 16.72
CA PRO A 447 2.70 25.51 17.28
C PRO A 447 1.63 25.91 16.24
N LEU A 448 0.73 24.98 15.88
CA LEU A 448 -0.28 25.18 14.82
C LEU A 448 -1.60 25.80 15.31
N ASP A 449 -1.91 25.70 16.61
CA ASP A 449 -3.19 26.13 17.17
C ASP A 449 -3.43 27.64 17.03
N GLY A 450 -4.64 28.02 16.63
CA GLY A 450 -5.05 29.42 16.46
C GLY A 450 -4.43 30.15 15.26
N ARG A 451 -3.66 29.46 14.42
CA ARG A 451 -3.12 29.98 13.16
C ARG A 451 -4.13 29.85 12.01
N THR A 452 -3.99 30.71 11.00
CA THR A 452 -4.68 30.54 9.71
C THR A 452 -4.13 29.32 8.97
N PHE A 453 -4.90 28.76 8.03
CA PHE A 453 -4.45 27.65 7.19
C PHE A 453 -3.10 27.92 6.53
N ASP A 454 -2.95 29.09 5.88
CA ASP A 454 -1.71 29.49 5.21
C ASP A 454 -0.51 29.45 6.17
N ASN A 455 -0.70 29.92 7.41
CA ASN A 455 0.36 29.89 8.41
C ASN A 455 0.68 28.48 8.88
N GLN A 456 -0.32 27.58 8.98
CA GLN A 456 -0.07 26.18 9.32
C GLN A 456 0.67 25.46 8.18
N LEU A 457 0.23 25.65 6.94
CA LEU A 457 0.84 25.06 5.75
C LEU A 457 2.30 25.47 5.59
N VAL A 458 2.60 26.77 5.73
CA VAL A 458 3.97 27.28 5.66
C VAL A 458 4.81 26.77 6.84
N THR A 459 4.27 26.74 8.06
CA THR A 459 5.00 26.20 9.23
C THR A 459 5.40 24.74 9.02
N VAL A 460 4.50 23.93 8.47
CA VAL A 460 4.78 22.52 8.15
C VAL A 460 5.73 22.40 6.96
N ALA A 461 5.57 23.22 5.91
CA ALA A 461 6.49 23.26 4.77
C ALA A 461 7.93 23.59 5.22
N ASP A 462 8.11 24.61 6.06
CA ASP A 462 9.40 25.00 6.62
C ASP A 462 9.99 23.87 7.50
N HIS A 463 9.17 23.17 8.29
CA HIS A 463 9.64 22.03 9.06
C HIS A 463 10.06 20.86 8.14
N LEU A 464 9.35 20.69 7.04
CA LEU A 464 9.67 19.74 5.97
C LEU A 464 10.82 20.22 5.07
N ASP A 465 11.41 21.40 5.27
CA ASP A 465 12.52 21.84 4.42
C ASP A 465 13.82 21.13 4.80
N GLY A 466 14.29 20.24 3.93
CA GLY A 466 15.49 19.44 4.12
C GLY A 466 15.37 18.10 3.39
N ARG A 467 16.35 17.23 3.60
CA ARG A 467 16.35 15.87 3.07
C ARG A 467 15.96 14.88 4.16
N PHE A 468 15.21 13.84 3.79
CA PHE A 468 14.61 12.89 4.72
C PHE A 468 14.94 11.44 4.35
N CYS A 469 14.81 10.55 5.32
CA CYS A 469 14.59 9.13 5.07
C CYS A 469 13.21 8.90 4.44
N GLY A 470 13.10 7.90 3.57
CA GLY A 470 11.87 7.58 2.82
C GLY A 470 11.03 6.49 3.46
N VAL A 471 11.48 5.96 4.59
CA VAL A 471 10.68 5.04 5.40
C VAL A 471 9.55 5.84 6.05
N PRO A 472 8.29 5.37 6.02
CA PRO A 472 7.18 6.06 6.66
C PRO A 472 7.39 6.28 8.16
N ASP A 473 7.01 7.45 8.68
CA ASP A 473 7.02 7.76 10.11
C ASP A 473 5.88 7.05 10.87
N HIS A 474 4.79 6.73 10.17
CA HIS A 474 3.57 6.15 10.76
C HIS A 474 2.98 5.06 9.85
N VAL A 475 2.41 3.99 10.44
CA VAL A 475 1.73 2.92 9.69
C VAL A 475 0.32 2.73 10.25
N GLU A 476 -0.71 2.76 9.39
CA GLU A 476 -2.11 2.53 9.79
C GLU A 476 -2.28 1.15 10.47
N GLY A 477 -2.88 1.14 11.67
CA GLY A 477 -3.14 -0.08 12.45
C GLY A 477 -2.52 -0.08 13.86
N TYR A 478 -1.65 0.87 14.16
CA TYR A 478 -1.00 1.03 15.47
C TYR A 478 -1.63 2.20 16.24
N GLY A 479 -1.82 2.04 17.56
CA GLY A 479 -2.70 2.85 18.40
C GLY A 479 -2.50 4.38 18.35
N ALA A 480 -3.54 5.09 18.78
CA ALA A 480 -3.69 6.54 18.66
C ALA A 480 -2.57 7.38 19.30
N LEU A 481 -2.10 8.38 18.53
CA LEU A 481 -1.40 9.60 18.94
C LEU A 481 0.00 9.41 19.57
N GLY A 482 1.03 9.60 18.74
CA GLY A 482 2.39 9.98 19.16
C GLY A 482 3.48 9.05 18.64
N LEU A 483 4.43 9.58 17.87
CA LEU A 483 5.74 8.95 17.69
C LEU A 483 6.44 8.90 19.05
N HIS A 484 6.48 7.74 19.68
CA HIS A 484 7.40 7.40 20.77
C HIS A 484 7.52 5.88 20.81
N PRO A 485 8.64 5.29 21.26
CA PRO A 485 10.06 5.56 21.05
C PRO A 485 10.71 4.38 20.27
N LEU A 486 11.21 4.57 19.04
CA LEU A 486 12.09 3.64 18.31
C LEU A 486 11.70 2.13 18.18
N THR A 487 10.52 1.68 18.64
CA THR A 487 9.94 0.34 18.46
C THR A 487 8.41 0.50 18.52
N PHE A 488 7.54 -0.06 17.66
CA PHE A 488 7.39 -1.43 17.18
C PHE A 488 6.87 -1.44 15.72
N PHE A 489 7.63 -1.97 14.76
CA PHE A 489 7.04 -2.57 13.56
C PHE A 489 6.46 -3.97 13.94
N PRO A 490 5.45 -4.51 13.23
CA PRO A 490 4.69 -5.73 13.61
C PRO A 490 5.53 -6.94 14.02
N SER A 491 4.86 -7.94 14.58
CA SER A 491 5.31 -9.33 14.80
C SER A 491 5.94 -10.05 13.58
N ASP A 492 6.05 -9.36 12.44
CA ASP A 492 6.62 -9.86 11.19
C ASP A 492 7.98 -9.18 10.83
N GLY A 493 8.44 -8.18 11.62
CA GLY A 493 9.53 -7.25 11.27
C GLY A 493 10.89 -7.49 11.95
N GLN A 494 11.25 -8.73 12.29
CA GLN A 494 12.54 -9.07 12.89
C GLN A 494 13.28 -10.19 12.16
N TRP A 495 14.60 -10.16 12.21
CA TRP A 495 15.42 -11.24 11.70
C TRP A 495 15.42 -12.44 12.66
N THR A 496 14.97 -13.59 12.16
CA THR A 496 14.95 -14.85 12.91
C THR A 496 16.29 -15.60 12.88
N ARG A 497 17.27 -15.07 12.14
CA ARG A 497 18.65 -15.54 12.05
C ARG A 497 19.62 -14.35 12.10
N GLY A 498 20.77 -14.55 12.71
CA GLY A 498 21.76 -13.48 12.90
C GLY A 498 22.94 -13.50 11.93
N ASN A 499 23.23 -14.64 11.29
CA ASN A 499 24.22 -14.70 10.21
C ASN A 499 23.60 -14.19 8.91
N LEU A 500 23.74 -12.89 8.64
CA LEU A 500 23.19 -12.23 7.48
C LEU A 500 24.26 -11.95 6.43
N THR A 501 23.88 -12.10 5.18
CA THR A 501 24.70 -11.76 4.03
C THR A 501 24.31 -10.41 3.47
N TRP A 502 25.27 -9.67 2.93
CA TRP A 502 24.97 -8.41 2.25
C TRP A 502 25.65 -8.34 0.89
N SER A 503 24.97 -7.69 -0.06
CA SER A 503 25.49 -7.42 -1.40
C SER A 503 25.33 -5.95 -1.74
N LEU A 504 26.27 -5.42 -2.52
CA LEU A 504 26.32 -4.00 -2.86
C LEU A 504 26.43 -3.83 -4.38
N ASN A 505 25.48 -3.10 -4.95
CA ASN A 505 25.62 -2.48 -6.25
C ASN A 505 25.94 -0.98 -6.08
N SER A 506 27.21 -0.63 -6.25
CA SER A 506 27.69 0.76 -6.13
C SER A 506 27.54 1.60 -7.40
N VAL A 507 26.98 1.03 -8.48
CA VAL A 507 26.72 1.76 -9.72
C VAL A 507 25.67 2.84 -9.44
N GLY A 508 26.04 4.11 -9.65
CA GLY A 508 25.17 5.26 -9.34
C GLY A 508 25.65 6.12 -8.17
N ALA A 509 26.64 5.66 -7.39
CA ALA A 509 27.26 6.44 -6.33
C ALA A 509 28.15 7.55 -6.92
N LYS A 510 27.57 8.71 -7.23
CA LYS A 510 28.32 9.84 -7.81
C LYS A 510 29.40 10.32 -6.82
N VAL A 511 30.53 10.77 -7.36
CA VAL A 511 31.70 11.31 -6.63
C VAL A 511 32.54 10.26 -5.88
N LEU A 512 31.92 9.31 -5.17
CA LEU A 512 32.64 8.29 -4.40
C LEU A 512 33.10 7.11 -5.29
N LYS A 513 34.30 6.60 -5.04
CA LYS A 513 34.80 5.37 -5.70
C LYS A 513 34.16 4.15 -5.06
N ALA A 514 33.94 3.09 -5.85
CA ALA A 514 33.36 1.82 -5.39
C ALA A 514 34.02 1.27 -4.11
N ASP A 515 35.35 1.22 -4.05
CA ASP A 515 36.08 0.74 -2.85
C ASP A 515 35.81 1.60 -1.60
N THR A 516 35.57 2.90 -1.78
CA THR A 516 35.25 3.81 -0.67
C THR A 516 33.83 3.57 -0.17
N VAL A 517 32.87 3.40 -1.09
CA VAL A 517 31.47 3.07 -0.76
C VAL A 517 31.41 1.76 0.01
N GLU A 518 32.09 0.73 -0.50
CA GLU A 518 32.18 -0.57 0.14
C GLU A 518 32.82 -0.49 1.54
N GLY A 519 33.94 0.23 1.68
CA GLY A 519 34.58 0.41 2.98
C GLY A 519 33.70 1.11 4.02
N ILE A 520 32.87 2.07 3.58
CA ILE A 520 31.91 2.76 4.45
C ILE A 520 30.79 1.80 4.88
N ILE A 521 30.19 1.04 3.96
CA ILE A 521 29.15 0.06 4.28
C ILE A 521 29.69 -1.04 5.20
N ALA A 522 30.88 -1.57 4.91
CA ALA A 522 31.53 -2.56 5.78
C ALA A 522 31.78 -2.01 7.19
N SER A 523 32.18 -0.74 7.30
CA SER A 523 32.31 -0.07 8.59
C SER A 523 30.98 0.10 9.31
N ALA A 524 29.89 0.41 8.59
CA ALA A 524 28.57 0.54 9.19
C ALA A 524 28.06 -0.81 9.74
N PHE A 525 28.21 -1.90 8.97
CA PHE A 525 27.89 -3.24 9.45
C PHE A 525 28.72 -3.67 10.66
N ALA A 526 30.03 -3.39 10.67
CA ALA A 526 30.88 -3.70 11.80
C ALA A 526 30.45 -2.94 13.08
N GLN A 527 29.91 -1.72 12.94
CA GLN A 527 29.37 -0.99 14.08
C GLN A 527 28.09 -1.63 14.61
N TRP A 528 27.16 -2.02 13.74
CA TRP A 528 25.93 -2.71 14.13
C TRP A 528 26.18 -4.09 14.74
N GLU A 529 27.13 -4.86 14.20
CA GLU A 529 27.59 -6.13 14.77
C GLU A 529 28.15 -5.97 16.21
N ALA A 530 28.79 -4.84 16.50
CA ALA A 530 29.36 -4.56 17.82
C ALA A 530 28.35 -4.06 18.86
N VAL A 531 27.09 -3.78 18.47
CA VAL A 531 26.05 -3.33 19.39
C VAL A 531 25.58 -4.46 20.30
N LEU A 532 25.34 -5.65 19.71
CA LEU A 532 24.69 -6.74 20.42
C LEU A 532 25.67 -7.56 21.26
N ALA A 533 25.40 -7.66 22.56
CA ALA A 533 26.23 -8.42 23.49
C ALA A 533 26.20 -9.93 23.21
N SER A 534 25.09 -10.44 22.69
CA SER A 534 24.93 -11.83 22.24
C SER A 534 25.76 -12.17 21.00
N GLN A 535 26.30 -11.17 20.29
CA GLN A 535 26.88 -11.31 18.95
C GLN A 535 25.92 -11.97 17.97
N PHE A 536 24.61 -11.77 18.14
CA PHE A 536 23.57 -12.34 17.28
C PHE A 536 23.85 -12.03 15.80
N PHE A 537 24.06 -10.75 15.46
CA PHE A 537 24.38 -10.39 14.08
C PHE A 537 25.83 -10.66 13.71
N LYS A 538 26.01 -11.29 12.55
CA LYS A 538 27.27 -11.39 11.81
C LYS A 538 26.99 -11.08 10.36
N PHE A 539 27.70 -10.10 9.81
CA PHE A 539 27.48 -9.64 8.44
C PHE A 539 28.60 -10.12 7.52
N ARG A 540 28.25 -10.88 6.49
CA ARG A 540 29.20 -11.36 5.48
C ARG A 540 28.87 -10.82 4.11
N LYS A 541 29.86 -10.23 3.44
CA LYS A 541 29.69 -9.80 2.04
C LYS A 541 29.56 -11.01 1.12
N VAL A 542 28.64 -10.94 0.17
CA VAL A 542 28.50 -11.83 -0.99
C VAL A 542 28.44 -11.01 -2.28
N GLU A 543 28.70 -11.65 -3.43
CA GLU A 543 28.70 -10.94 -4.72
C GLU A 543 27.31 -10.45 -5.13
N SER A 544 26.26 -11.25 -4.89
CA SER A 544 24.87 -10.91 -5.24
C SER A 544 23.89 -11.74 -4.41
N GLY A 545 22.65 -11.26 -4.28
CA GLY A 545 21.56 -12.02 -3.66
C GLY A 545 21.68 -12.16 -2.14
N GLY A 546 22.38 -11.22 -1.49
CA GLY A 546 22.46 -11.19 -0.04
C GLY A 546 21.10 -10.95 0.62
N ASP A 547 21.02 -11.23 1.91
CA ASP A 547 19.86 -10.90 2.76
C ASP A 547 19.59 -9.39 2.74
N LEU A 548 20.66 -8.61 2.88
CA LEU A 548 20.65 -7.15 2.82
C LEU A 548 21.19 -6.68 1.47
N ARG A 549 20.36 -6.01 0.67
CA ARG A 549 20.69 -5.65 -0.72
C ARG A 549 20.79 -4.14 -0.86
N LEU A 550 22.03 -3.66 -0.92
CA LEU A 550 22.36 -2.24 -0.97
C LEU A 550 22.55 -1.80 -2.43
N ARG A 551 21.86 -0.75 -2.86
CA ARG A 551 21.91 -0.24 -4.24
C ARG A 551 21.69 1.25 -4.35
N PHE A 552 22.29 1.87 -5.36
CA PHE A 552 21.98 3.24 -5.76
C PHE A 552 20.98 3.20 -6.92
N VAL A 553 19.83 3.84 -6.76
CA VAL A 553 18.71 3.77 -7.72
C VAL A 553 18.14 5.17 -7.96
N GLY A 554 17.32 5.32 -8.99
CA GLY A 554 16.58 6.56 -9.26
C GLY A 554 15.08 6.43 -8.94
N LYS A 555 14.31 7.41 -9.43
CA LYS A 555 12.87 7.50 -9.24
C LYS A 555 12.05 6.30 -9.73
N GLU A 556 12.63 5.48 -10.60
CA GLU A 556 12.01 4.25 -11.10
C GLU A 556 11.87 3.15 -10.05
N ILE A 557 12.63 3.23 -8.94
CA ILE A 557 12.55 2.31 -7.81
C ILE A 557 11.95 2.99 -6.58
N VAL A 558 12.31 4.25 -6.31
CA VAL A 558 11.79 5.06 -5.19
C VAL A 558 11.33 6.40 -5.72
N GLU A 559 10.01 6.64 -5.75
CA GLU A 559 9.33 7.69 -6.53
C GLU A 559 9.94 9.10 -6.45
N ASP A 560 10.48 9.51 -5.29
CA ASP A 560 10.99 10.88 -5.05
C ASP A 560 12.52 11.04 -5.10
N PHE A 561 13.24 9.99 -5.52
CA PHE A 561 14.69 10.09 -5.69
C PHE A 561 15.05 11.09 -6.80
N GLY A 562 15.96 12.01 -6.48
CA GLY A 562 16.41 13.08 -7.37
C GLY A 562 15.64 14.40 -7.29
N GLU A 563 14.73 14.55 -6.32
CA GLU A 563 14.09 15.85 -6.04
C GLU A 563 14.92 16.73 -5.10
N ASP A 564 14.89 18.06 -5.29
CA ASP A 564 15.72 19.03 -4.55
C ASP A 564 15.47 19.03 -3.02
N LEU A 565 14.32 18.52 -2.58
CA LEU A 565 13.92 18.30 -1.18
C LEU A 565 13.34 16.89 -0.96
N GLY A 566 13.78 15.93 -1.77
CA GLY A 566 13.33 14.54 -1.75
C GLY A 566 14.08 13.68 -0.74
N THR A 567 13.74 12.39 -0.77
CA THR A 567 14.33 11.34 0.05
C THR A 567 15.77 11.03 -0.38
N ILE A 568 16.66 10.74 0.58
CA ILE A 568 18.07 10.37 0.33
C ILE A 568 18.39 8.89 0.50
N GLY A 569 17.56 8.18 1.25
CA GLY A 569 17.69 6.76 1.52
C GLY A 569 16.33 6.18 1.88
N ALA A 570 16.14 4.90 1.57
CA ALA A 570 14.98 4.16 2.01
C ALA A 570 15.33 2.68 2.15
N ALA A 571 14.92 2.09 3.26
CA ALA A 571 15.08 0.67 3.53
C ALA A 571 13.72 -0.06 3.57
N LYS A 572 13.78 -1.37 3.44
CA LYS A 572 12.68 -2.28 3.74
C LYS A 572 12.96 -3.02 5.03
N ASP A 573 11.91 -3.20 5.82
CA ASP A 573 11.97 -3.90 7.10
C ASP A 573 12.39 -5.38 6.90
N PRO A 574 12.85 -6.05 7.96
CA PRO A 574 13.08 -7.50 7.93
C PRO A 574 11.80 -8.27 7.53
N PRO A 575 11.92 -9.40 6.80
CA PRO A 575 13.13 -10.01 6.27
C PRO A 575 13.47 -9.54 4.83
N GLU A 576 12.86 -8.47 4.32
CA GLU A 576 13.11 -8.00 2.95
C GLU A 576 14.53 -7.43 2.81
N GLY A 577 14.93 -6.51 3.71
CA GLY A 577 16.32 -6.07 3.83
C GLY A 577 16.88 -5.28 2.63
N ASP A 578 16.03 -4.81 1.72
CA ASP A 578 16.45 -3.93 0.62
C ASP A 578 16.82 -2.55 1.17
N ILE A 579 17.97 -2.02 0.76
CA ILE A 579 18.45 -0.68 1.16
C ILE A 579 18.80 0.11 -0.10
N ASN A 580 18.09 1.20 -0.32
CA ASN A 580 18.20 2.02 -1.52
C ASN A 580 18.76 3.39 -1.16
N PHE A 581 19.79 3.83 -1.88
CA PHE A 581 20.36 5.17 -1.80
C PHE A 581 20.04 5.95 -3.07
N ASP A 582 19.79 7.25 -2.96
CA ASP A 582 19.51 8.08 -4.11
C ASP A 582 20.75 8.22 -5.03
N ALA A 583 20.65 7.74 -6.27
CA ALA A 583 21.70 7.85 -7.29
C ALA A 583 21.82 9.28 -7.86
N ALA A 584 20.83 10.15 -7.66
CA ALA A 584 20.89 11.54 -8.06
C ALA A 584 21.88 12.34 -7.21
N GLU A 585 22.06 11.96 -5.95
CA GLU A 585 22.84 12.66 -4.94
C GLU A 585 24.35 12.72 -5.21
N LEU A 586 24.97 13.82 -4.78
CA LEU A 586 26.43 14.00 -4.76
C LEU A 586 26.99 13.59 -3.41
N TRP A 587 27.41 12.34 -3.29
CA TRP A 587 27.79 11.76 -2.00
C TRP A 587 29.17 12.23 -1.51
N ASP A 588 29.21 12.76 -0.29
CA ASP A 588 30.43 12.84 0.52
C ASP A 588 30.49 11.70 1.55
N LYS A 589 31.68 11.45 2.10
CA LYS A 589 31.93 10.30 2.99
C LYS A 589 31.14 10.37 4.31
N ALA A 590 30.99 11.56 4.90
CA ALA A 590 30.39 11.71 6.21
C ALA A 590 28.87 11.54 6.10
N ARG A 591 28.25 12.18 5.11
CA ARG A 591 26.82 12.04 4.84
C ARG A 591 26.47 10.62 4.42
N PHE A 592 27.27 9.99 3.55
CA PHE A 592 27.01 8.60 3.15
C PHE A 592 27.11 7.62 4.31
N LEU A 593 28.09 7.79 5.22
CA LEU A 593 28.18 6.96 6.43
C LEU A 593 26.94 7.13 7.33
N HIS A 594 26.49 8.37 7.54
CA HIS A 594 25.29 8.64 8.33
C HIS A 594 24.06 7.94 7.76
N VAL A 595 23.77 8.15 6.46
CA VAL A 595 22.61 7.54 5.80
C VAL A 595 22.74 6.02 5.79
N ALA A 596 23.93 5.46 5.52
CA ALA A 596 24.14 4.02 5.58
C ALA A 596 23.89 3.45 6.99
N LEU A 597 24.34 4.13 8.05
CA LEU A 597 24.06 3.72 9.43
C LEU A 597 22.55 3.73 9.70
N HIS A 598 21.84 4.79 9.29
CA HIS A 598 20.40 4.96 9.46
C HIS A 598 19.58 3.89 8.72
N GLU A 599 19.79 3.73 7.41
CA GLU A 599 19.03 2.77 6.60
C GLU A 599 19.32 1.31 6.98
N ILE A 600 20.54 1.00 7.43
CA ILE A 600 20.82 -0.33 8.00
C ILE A 600 20.03 -0.52 9.31
N GLY A 601 19.87 0.52 10.13
CA GLY A 601 19.02 0.48 11.32
C GLY A 601 17.60 0.02 11.00
N HIS A 602 16.97 0.61 9.97
CA HIS A 602 15.67 0.18 9.47
C HIS A 602 15.68 -1.27 8.97
N ALA A 603 16.66 -1.66 8.16
CA ALA A 603 16.79 -3.02 7.67
C ALA A 603 17.08 -4.07 8.78
N LEU A 604 17.40 -3.62 9.99
CA LEU A 604 17.50 -4.44 11.20
C LEU A 604 16.24 -4.37 12.08
N GLY A 605 15.27 -3.52 11.79
CA GLY A 605 13.97 -3.43 12.48
C GLY A 605 13.78 -2.18 13.35
N LEU A 606 14.67 -1.19 13.28
CA LEU A 606 14.49 0.09 14.00
C LEU A 606 13.53 1.03 13.24
N GLY A 607 12.70 1.76 13.97
CA GLY A 607 11.85 2.82 13.42
C GLY A 607 12.42 4.22 13.62
N HIS A 608 11.70 5.23 13.12
CA HIS A 608 12.05 6.64 13.35
C HIS A 608 11.77 7.09 14.80
N THR A 609 12.50 8.12 15.24
CA THR A 609 12.26 8.84 16.51
C THR A 609 12.17 10.34 16.28
N THR A 610 11.44 11.02 17.16
CA THR A 610 11.35 12.50 17.18
C THR A 610 12.54 13.15 17.90
N SER A 611 13.42 12.34 18.51
CA SER A 611 14.67 12.80 19.13
C SER A 611 15.63 13.30 18.05
N PRO A 612 15.91 14.62 17.95
CA PRO A 612 16.72 15.16 16.86
C PRO A 612 18.20 14.74 16.93
N GLU A 613 18.65 14.28 18.10
CA GLU A 613 20.02 13.83 18.36
C GLU A 613 20.22 12.32 18.07
N SER A 614 19.17 11.62 17.64
CA SER A 614 19.23 10.20 17.34
C SER A 614 19.72 9.96 15.92
N LEU A 615 20.49 8.89 15.71
CA LEU A 615 20.81 8.41 14.37
C LEU A 615 19.54 8.11 13.57
N MET A 616 18.48 7.62 14.24
CA MET A 616 17.21 7.24 13.62
C MET A 616 16.20 8.40 13.55
N ALA A 617 16.66 9.65 13.71
CA ALA A 617 15.85 10.80 13.34
C ALA A 617 15.64 10.81 11.82
N PRO A 618 14.39 10.97 11.31
CA PRO A 618 14.09 10.94 9.88
C PRO A 618 14.75 12.09 9.10
N LYS A 619 15.17 13.14 9.82
CA LYS A 619 15.79 14.35 9.30
C LYS A 619 16.99 14.71 10.18
N THR A 620 18.14 14.94 9.55
CA THR A 620 19.34 15.47 10.21
C THR A 620 19.58 16.91 9.78
N ALA A 621 20.00 17.78 10.71
CA ALA A 621 20.42 19.13 10.35
C ALA A 621 21.69 19.11 9.47
N PRO A 622 21.82 19.99 8.47
CA PRO A 622 23.02 20.05 7.62
C PRO A 622 24.29 20.26 8.46
N GLY A 623 25.20 19.29 8.45
CA GLY A 623 26.47 19.34 9.17
C GLY A 623 26.54 18.49 10.45
N GLU A 624 25.42 17.91 10.89
CA GLU A 624 25.31 17.05 12.08
C GLU A 624 25.27 15.56 11.71
N TRP A 625 26.20 15.13 10.84
CA TRP A 625 26.24 13.75 10.36
C TRP A 625 26.84 12.81 11.43
N HIS A 626 26.03 11.87 11.92
CA HIS A 626 26.51 10.81 12.80
C HIS A 626 27.60 9.96 12.14
N LYS A 627 28.70 9.75 12.85
CA LYS A 627 29.78 8.83 12.46
C LYS A 627 29.70 7.51 13.23
N THR A 628 28.91 7.48 14.30
CA THR A 628 28.72 6.33 15.16
C THR A 628 27.26 6.20 15.58
N ILE A 629 26.83 4.97 15.86
CA ILE A 629 25.51 4.68 16.41
C ILE A 629 25.38 5.32 17.80
N ASP A 630 24.30 6.06 18.03
CA ASP A 630 24.01 6.74 19.28
C ASP A 630 23.50 5.78 20.38
N VAL A 631 23.32 6.29 21.60
CA VAL A 631 22.95 5.46 22.77
C VAL A 631 21.51 4.97 22.70
N GLU A 632 20.60 5.78 22.15
CA GLU A 632 19.19 5.42 21.99
C GLU A 632 19.09 4.27 20.99
N SER A 633 19.63 4.44 19.78
CA SER A 633 19.58 3.40 18.73
C SER A 633 20.23 2.07 19.17
N LYS A 634 21.31 2.12 19.96
CA LYS A 634 21.93 0.91 20.55
C LYS A 634 21.00 0.20 21.51
N ARG A 635 20.38 0.95 22.42
CA ARG A 635 19.48 0.40 23.43
C ARG A 635 18.28 -0.28 22.77
N GLU A 636 17.75 0.32 21.72
CA GLU A 636 16.55 -0.17 21.03
C GLU A 636 16.88 -1.38 20.15
N LEU A 637 18.05 -1.43 19.49
CA LEU A 637 18.45 -2.67 18.81
C LEU A 637 18.69 -3.83 19.79
N SER A 638 19.32 -3.54 20.94
CA SER A 638 19.49 -4.54 22.00
C SER A 638 18.16 -4.97 22.61
N SER A 639 17.14 -4.12 22.67
CA SER A 639 15.82 -4.51 23.19
C SER A 639 15.11 -5.53 22.28
N LEU A 640 15.39 -5.49 20.97
CA LEU A 640 14.92 -6.44 19.97
C LEU A 640 15.70 -7.77 20.01
N TYR A 641 17.03 -7.72 19.94
CA TYR A 641 17.84 -8.92 19.64
C TYR A 641 18.73 -9.42 20.79
N ASP A 642 18.86 -8.68 21.89
CA ASP A 642 19.60 -9.14 23.07
C ASP A 642 18.67 -9.58 24.21
N TRP A 643 19.18 -10.55 24.96
CA TRP A 643 18.61 -10.91 26.25
C TRP A 643 18.85 -9.78 27.26
N THR A 644 17.80 -9.38 27.98
CA THR A 644 17.91 -8.41 29.09
C THR A 644 18.88 -8.90 30.17
N ASP A 645 19.42 -8.01 30.99
CA ASP A 645 20.35 -8.38 32.06
C ASP A 645 19.83 -9.53 32.95
N GLN A 646 20.77 -10.36 33.43
CA GLN A 646 20.45 -11.46 34.35
C GLN A 646 19.99 -10.90 35.70
N LEU A 647 18.75 -11.18 36.07
CA LEU A 647 18.20 -10.77 37.35
C LEU A 647 17.91 -12.00 38.23
N PRO A 648 18.22 -11.93 39.55
CA PRO A 648 17.83 -12.97 40.48
C PRO A 648 16.30 -12.97 40.63
N ALA A 649 15.66 -14.03 40.16
CA ALA A 649 14.19 -14.15 40.16
C ALA A 649 13.68 -14.55 41.56
N VAL A 650 14.12 -15.71 42.07
CA VAL A 650 13.76 -16.26 43.38
C VAL A 650 14.88 -17.16 43.94
N GLY A 651 14.96 -17.27 45.26
CA GLY A 651 16.00 -18.06 45.95
C GLY A 651 15.77 -19.57 45.94
N GLY A 652 16.88 -20.32 45.90
CA GLY A 652 17.00 -21.72 46.30
C GLY A 652 16.30 -22.79 45.43
N THR A 653 16.95 -23.27 44.37
CA THR A 653 16.55 -24.51 43.66
C THR A 653 17.66 -25.56 43.57
N ALA A 654 17.27 -26.84 43.68
CA ALA A 654 18.15 -27.97 43.49
C ALA A 654 18.22 -28.48 42.04
N ASP A 655 17.26 -28.13 41.18
CA ASP A 655 17.14 -28.64 39.81
C ASP A 655 16.50 -27.60 38.87
N ARG A 656 16.20 -27.94 37.60
CA ARG A 656 15.59 -27.01 36.64
C ARG A 656 14.21 -26.49 37.09
N PRO A 657 13.92 -25.19 36.92
CA PRO A 657 12.55 -24.66 37.03
C PRO A 657 11.69 -25.09 35.82
N SER A 658 10.42 -24.72 35.84
CA SER A 658 9.47 -24.84 34.73
C SER A 658 8.61 -23.58 34.64
N LEU A 659 8.23 -23.20 33.41
CA LEU A 659 7.40 -22.02 33.12
C LEU A 659 6.11 -22.44 32.40
N ALA A 660 5.02 -21.70 32.63
CA ALA A 660 3.78 -21.80 31.86
C ALA A 660 3.03 -20.47 31.89
N VAL A 661 2.24 -20.20 30.84
CA VAL A 661 1.34 -19.05 30.77
C VAL A 661 -0.10 -19.52 30.90
N ALA A 662 -0.90 -18.81 31.71
CA ALA A 662 -2.34 -19.04 31.85
C ALA A 662 -3.08 -17.70 32.02
N GLY A 663 -4.30 -17.60 31.47
CA GLY A 663 -5.08 -16.36 31.50
C GLY A 663 -6.52 -16.49 31.01
N ALA A 664 -7.21 -15.35 30.85
CA ALA A 664 -8.60 -15.25 30.41
C ALA A 664 -8.68 -15.07 28.88
N THR A 665 -9.39 -15.94 28.19
CA THR A 665 -9.37 -15.98 26.72
C THR A 665 -10.27 -14.92 26.05
N SER A 666 -10.92 -14.00 26.79
CA SER A 666 -11.93 -13.12 26.19
C SER A 666 -12.24 -11.77 26.87
N SER A 667 -11.35 -11.11 27.64
CA SER A 667 -11.60 -9.69 27.96
C SER A 667 -10.35 -8.85 28.20
N THR A 668 -10.45 -7.58 27.80
CA THR A 668 -9.52 -6.47 28.06
C THR A 668 -9.31 -6.15 29.56
N SER A 669 -9.75 -7.03 30.46
CA SER A 669 -9.80 -6.78 31.91
C SER A 669 -8.88 -7.70 32.72
N PHE A 670 -8.33 -8.78 32.14
CA PHE A 670 -7.36 -9.65 32.80
C PHE A 670 -6.31 -10.15 31.78
N PRO A 671 -5.09 -9.60 31.77
CA PRO A 671 -4.02 -10.06 30.88
C PRO A 671 -3.56 -11.49 31.22
N ASP A 672 -3.03 -12.20 30.22
CA ASP A 672 -2.34 -13.49 30.43
C ASP A 672 -1.22 -13.34 31.47
N GLN A 673 -0.95 -14.39 32.24
CA GLN A 673 0.00 -14.34 33.34
C GLN A 673 1.03 -15.47 33.27
N LEU A 674 2.29 -15.14 33.60
CA LEU A 674 3.42 -16.06 33.62
C LEU A 674 3.59 -16.69 35.01
N PHE A 675 3.68 -18.03 35.03
CA PHE A 675 3.90 -18.83 36.23
C PHE A 675 5.21 -19.61 36.15
N MET A 676 5.85 -19.76 37.30
CA MET A 676 7.07 -20.56 37.47
C MET A 676 6.89 -21.59 38.57
N ALA A 677 7.37 -22.82 38.36
CA ALA A 677 7.41 -23.88 39.36
C ALA A 677 8.81 -24.48 39.48
N TRP A 678 9.27 -24.79 40.70
CA TRP A 678 10.59 -25.34 40.94
C TRP A 678 10.63 -26.23 42.19
N ARG A 679 11.72 -27.00 42.34
CA ARG A 679 12.06 -27.74 43.58
C ARG A 679 12.92 -26.83 44.47
N GLY A 680 12.69 -26.83 45.78
CA GLY A 680 13.55 -26.13 46.76
C GLY A 680 15.04 -26.53 46.72
N SER A 681 15.91 -25.74 47.34
CA SER A 681 17.37 -25.99 47.35
C SER A 681 17.84 -26.94 48.46
N ASP A 682 18.92 -27.65 48.17
CA ASP A 682 19.64 -28.53 49.11
C ASP A 682 20.69 -27.80 49.98
N ALA A 683 20.70 -26.45 49.98
CA ALA A 683 21.62 -25.65 50.79
C ALA A 683 21.15 -25.40 52.24
N GLY A 684 19.94 -25.88 52.59
CA GLY A 684 19.36 -25.95 53.94
C GLY A 684 18.79 -27.37 54.19
N PRO A 685 17.95 -27.63 55.21
CA PRO A 685 17.41 -28.98 55.46
C PRO A 685 16.69 -29.50 54.20
N ASP A 686 17.34 -30.43 53.47
CA ASP A 686 16.94 -31.06 52.19
C ASP A 686 15.52 -30.70 51.71
N ASP A 687 15.33 -29.49 51.16
CA ASP A 687 13.99 -28.98 50.85
C ASP A 687 13.48 -29.58 49.53
N ARG A 688 12.87 -30.76 49.64
CA ARG A 688 12.23 -31.46 48.52
C ARG A 688 10.85 -30.92 48.17
N SER A 689 10.35 -29.89 48.85
CA SER A 689 9.05 -29.30 48.54
C SER A 689 9.06 -28.63 47.16
N LEU A 690 7.90 -28.64 46.50
CA LEU A 690 7.68 -27.85 45.30
C LEU A 690 7.25 -26.42 45.67
N TRP A 691 7.64 -25.49 44.83
CA TRP A 691 7.30 -24.08 44.92
C TRP A 691 6.64 -23.64 43.62
N CYS A 692 5.76 -22.66 43.71
CA CYS A 692 5.13 -22.03 42.57
C CYS A 692 5.15 -20.52 42.77
N SER A 693 5.29 -19.76 41.70
CA SER A 693 5.27 -18.31 41.72
C SER A 693 4.53 -17.78 40.51
N GLU A 694 3.94 -16.62 40.71
CA GLU A 694 3.28 -15.80 39.71
C GLU A 694 4.15 -14.57 39.48
N LEU A 695 4.31 -14.15 38.22
CA LEU A 695 4.97 -12.90 37.91
C LEU A 695 4.00 -11.74 38.22
N VAL A 696 4.34 -10.94 39.22
CA VAL A 696 3.50 -9.83 39.72
C VAL A 696 3.76 -8.55 38.93
N LYS A 697 5.02 -8.30 38.59
CA LYS A 697 5.55 -7.20 37.77
C LYS A 697 6.86 -7.68 37.16
N GLU A 698 7.34 -7.07 36.08
CA GLU A 698 8.64 -7.40 35.47
C GLU A 698 9.71 -7.70 36.52
N HIS A 699 10.27 -8.90 36.44
CA HIS A 699 11.31 -9.45 37.31
C HIS A 699 10.96 -9.56 38.81
N VAL A 700 9.68 -9.47 39.17
CA VAL A 700 9.18 -9.58 40.54
C VAL A 700 8.22 -10.77 40.65
N TRP A 701 8.70 -11.80 41.34
CA TRP A 701 8.00 -13.07 41.55
C TRP A 701 7.43 -13.15 42.97
N GLY A 702 6.20 -13.65 43.11
CA GLY A 702 5.55 -13.95 44.40
C GLY A 702 5.65 -15.44 44.80
N PRO A 703 6.78 -15.92 45.34
CA PRO A 703 7.00 -17.34 45.61
C PRO A 703 6.10 -17.88 46.73
N GLN A 704 5.44 -19.01 46.46
CA GLN A 704 4.62 -19.76 47.40
C GLN A 704 5.12 -21.21 47.54
N LYS A 705 5.43 -21.63 48.77
CA LYS A 705 5.81 -23.01 49.09
C LYS A 705 4.59 -23.94 49.10
N ILE A 706 4.68 -25.08 48.42
CA ILE A 706 3.65 -26.12 48.40
C ILE A 706 4.13 -27.33 49.22
N THR A 707 3.88 -27.29 50.53
CA THR A 707 4.40 -28.27 51.48
C THR A 707 3.86 -29.69 51.29
N ARG A 708 2.71 -29.85 50.63
CA ARG A 708 2.07 -31.15 50.34
C ARG A 708 2.70 -31.91 49.17
N PHE A 709 3.49 -31.25 48.33
CA PHE A 709 4.11 -31.88 47.15
C PHE A 709 5.62 -31.98 47.37
N ALA A 710 6.17 -33.17 47.13
CA ALA A 710 7.60 -33.42 47.26
C ALA A 710 8.16 -34.10 46.01
N SER A 711 9.32 -33.63 45.56
CA SER A 711 9.99 -34.12 44.36
C SER A 711 11.50 -34.22 44.54
N THR A 712 12.09 -35.15 43.80
CA THR A 712 13.56 -35.27 43.66
C THR A 712 14.10 -34.48 42.46
N HIS A 713 13.22 -34.06 41.55
CA HIS A 713 13.55 -33.35 40.32
C HIS A 713 12.68 -32.10 40.13
N GLY A 714 13.05 -31.24 39.19
CA GLY A 714 12.22 -30.13 38.73
C GLY A 714 10.84 -30.61 38.27
N PRO A 715 9.74 -29.93 38.65
CA PRO A 715 8.40 -30.25 38.15
C PRO A 715 8.26 -29.84 36.68
N ALA A 716 7.22 -30.33 36.01
CA ALA A 716 6.72 -29.83 34.73
C ALA A 716 5.43 -29.02 34.96
N LEU A 717 5.23 -27.97 34.18
CA LEU A 717 4.08 -27.06 34.30
C LEU A 717 3.52 -26.78 32.90
N THR A 718 2.20 -26.74 32.75
CA THR A 718 1.53 -26.34 31.49
C THR A 718 0.14 -25.76 31.78
N SER A 719 -0.44 -25.03 30.83
CA SER A 719 -1.84 -24.59 30.92
C SER A 719 -2.81 -25.72 30.58
N LEU A 720 -3.94 -25.74 31.28
CA LEU A 720 -5.07 -26.60 30.94
C LEU A 720 -5.76 -26.06 29.68
N PRO A 721 -6.39 -26.94 28.88
CA PRO A 721 -7.29 -26.51 27.81
C PRO A 721 -8.36 -25.55 28.35
N PRO A 722 -8.73 -24.50 27.62
CA PRO A 722 -9.68 -23.50 28.10
C PRO A 722 -11.06 -24.11 28.38
N THR A 723 -11.57 -23.89 29.59
CA THR A 723 -12.92 -24.28 30.01
C THR A 723 -13.71 -23.03 30.41
N GLY A 724 -14.74 -22.65 29.64
CA GLY A 724 -15.63 -21.55 29.99
C GLY A 724 -14.99 -20.15 30.01
N GLY A 725 -13.90 -19.93 29.27
CA GLY A 725 -13.26 -18.62 29.09
C GLY A 725 -12.05 -18.33 29.98
N ALA A 726 -11.65 -19.23 30.87
CA ALA A 726 -10.44 -19.09 31.69
C ALA A 726 -9.60 -20.39 31.67
N GLN A 727 -8.27 -20.26 31.65
CA GLN A 727 -7.32 -21.38 31.62
C GLN A 727 -6.67 -21.61 32.99
N GLY A 728 -6.77 -22.83 33.53
CA GLY A 728 -6.04 -23.25 34.74
C GLY A 728 -4.65 -23.82 34.42
N LEU A 729 -3.97 -24.35 35.43
CA LEU A 729 -2.64 -24.97 35.33
C LEU A 729 -2.67 -26.46 35.70
N MET A 730 -1.78 -27.24 35.08
CA MET A 730 -1.41 -28.60 35.51
C MET A 730 0.07 -28.66 35.82
N MET A 731 0.40 -29.19 37.00
CA MET A 731 1.76 -29.50 37.40
C MET A 731 1.93 -31.02 37.51
N ALA A 732 3.05 -31.55 37.05
CA ALA A 732 3.43 -32.94 37.25
C ALA A 732 4.89 -33.10 37.67
N TRP A 733 5.19 -34.09 38.50
CA TRP A 733 6.52 -34.27 39.07
C TRP A 733 6.82 -35.74 39.39
N LYS A 734 8.11 -36.06 39.54
CA LYS A 734 8.54 -37.36 40.09
C LYS A 734 8.34 -37.34 41.60
N GLY A 735 7.64 -38.32 42.15
CA GLY A 735 7.37 -38.40 43.58
C GLY A 735 8.64 -38.50 44.45
N SER A 736 8.46 -38.15 45.71
CA SER A 736 9.44 -38.34 46.79
C SER A 736 8.69 -38.70 48.06
N LYS A 737 8.61 -39.99 48.39
CA LYS A 737 7.90 -40.47 49.59
C LYS A 737 8.81 -40.35 50.80
N ASP A 738 8.33 -39.67 51.85
CA ASP A 738 9.03 -39.47 53.14
C ASP A 738 10.45 -38.88 53.01
N GLY A 739 10.74 -38.16 51.93
CA GLY A 739 12.07 -37.63 51.65
C GLY A 739 13.07 -38.65 51.10
N SER A 740 12.62 -39.83 50.63
CA SER A 740 13.46 -40.86 49.97
C SER A 740 13.32 -40.84 48.44
N GLU A 741 14.32 -41.36 47.72
CA GLU A 741 14.29 -41.51 46.24
C GLU A 741 13.40 -42.68 45.75
N ASP A 742 12.87 -43.48 46.68
CA ASP A 742 12.17 -44.75 46.40
C ASP A 742 10.81 -44.57 45.70
N ASP A 743 10.22 -43.38 45.76
CA ASP A 743 9.00 -43.10 44.98
C ASP A 743 9.33 -42.83 43.52
N LYS A 744 9.05 -43.85 42.71
CA LYS A 744 9.28 -43.87 41.26
C LYS A 744 8.07 -43.38 40.48
N LYS A 745 6.95 -43.05 41.13
CA LYS A 745 5.70 -42.65 40.45
C LYS A 745 5.79 -41.22 39.93
N ILE A 746 4.96 -40.94 38.93
CA ILE A 746 4.65 -39.57 38.52
C ILE A 746 3.36 -39.14 39.22
N TRP A 747 3.39 -37.97 39.85
CA TRP A 747 2.24 -37.34 40.48
C TRP A 747 1.85 -36.10 39.68
N PHE A 748 0.57 -35.73 39.73
CA PHE A 748 0.07 -34.51 39.12
C PHE A 748 -0.99 -33.84 40.01
N ALA A 749 -1.14 -32.53 39.84
CA ALA A 749 -2.20 -31.73 40.44
C ALA A 749 -2.61 -30.60 39.48
N THR A 750 -3.83 -30.10 39.65
CA THR A 750 -4.38 -28.98 38.88
C THR A 750 -4.70 -27.80 39.77
N LYS A 751 -4.62 -26.59 39.22
CA LYS A 751 -5.08 -25.35 39.86
C LYS A 751 -5.99 -24.62 38.87
N LEU A 752 -7.28 -24.52 39.16
CA LEU A 752 -8.20 -23.74 38.33
C LEU A 752 -8.06 -22.24 38.67
N PRO A 753 -8.46 -21.33 37.76
CA PRO A 753 -8.35 -19.89 37.99
C PRO A 753 -9.07 -19.39 39.23
N SER A 754 -10.18 -20.03 39.60
CA SER A 754 -10.96 -19.70 40.81
C SER A 754 -10.40 -20.30 42.10
N ASP A 755 -9.43 -21.23 42.01
CA ASP A 755 -8.97 -21.97 43.16
C ASP A 755 -7.93 -21.14 43.95
N PRO A 756 -8.10 -20.99 45.27
CA PRO A 756 -7.16 -20.24 46.10
C PRO A 756 -5.80 -20.95 46.25
N ASP A 757 -5.74 -22.26 45.96
CA ASP A 757 -4.53 -23.09 46.08
C ASP A 757 -4.65 -24.32 45.14
N TRP A 758 -3.56 -25.08 44.95
CA TRP A 758 -3.59 -26.31 44.14
C TRP A 758 -4.49 -27.40 44.73
N GLY A 759 -5.14 -28.16 43.86
CA GLY A 759 -5.89 -29.35 44.23
C GLY A 759 -5.01 -30.48 44.81
N ASN A 760 -5.65 -31.58 45.19
CA ASN A 760 -4.96 -32.75 45.72
C ASN A 760 -4.06 -33.42 44.66
N GLN A 761 -2.90 -33.93 45.07
CA GLN A 761 -2.04 -34.73 44.20
C GLN A 761 -2.67 -36.09 43.90
N SER A 762 -2.55 -36.53 42.65
CA SER A 762 -3.00 -37.85 42.18
C SER A 762 -1.86 -38.55 41.43
N PRO A 763 -1.69 -39.88 41.57
CA PRO A 763 -0.67 -40.60 40.82
C PRO A 763 -1.14 -40.84 39.38
N VAL A 764 -0.22 -40.75 38.42
CA VAL A 764 -0.47 -41.22 37.05
C VAL A 764 -0.49 -42.76 37.07
N PRO A 765 -1.59 -43.42 36.65
CA PRO A 765 -1.74 -44.86 36.81
C PRO A 765 -0.67 -45.68 36.06
N GLY A 766 0.01 -46.58 36.77
CA GLY A 766 0.94 -47.57 36.18
C GLY A 766 2.25 -46.99 35.64
N VAL A 767 2.58 -45.74 35.93
CA VAL A 767 3.75 -45.05 35.39
C VAL A 767 4.89 -44.97 36.41
N LEU A 768 6.11 -45.26 35.96
CA LEU A 768 7.35 -45.13 36.72
C LEU A 768 8.40 -44.33 35.94
N THR A 769 9.17 -43.47 36.61
CA THR A 769 10.20 -42.62 36.01
C THR A 769 11.44 -42.50 36.90
N SER A 770 12.61 -42.27 36.27
CA SER A 770 13.84 -41.89 36.96
C SER A 770 14.07 -40.37 37.02
N CYS A 771 13.37 -39.58 36.20
CA CYS A 771 13.54 -38.12 36.06
C CYS A 771 12.19 -37.38 36.04
N GLY A 772 12.22 -36.04 36.01
CA GLY A 772 11.01 -35.22 35.86
C GLY A 772 10.31 -35.45 34.50
N PRO A 773 8.96 -35.37 34.44
CA PRO A 773 8.21 -35.43 33.18
C PRO A 773 8.34 -34.15 32.35
N ALA A 774 7.73 -34.16 31.16
CA ALA A 774 7.43 -32.99 30.34
C ALA A 774 5.92 -32.94 30.07
N LEU A 775 5.36 -31.74 29.95
CA LEU A 775 3.94 -31.49 29.70
C LEU A 775 3.76 -30.54 28.52
N ALA A 776 2.70 -30.76 27.72
CA ALA A 776 2.23 -29.78 26.74
C ALA A 776 0.72 -29.92 26.53
N SER A 777 0.02 -28.79 26.36
CA SER A 777 -1.36 -28.76 25.91
C SER A 777 -1.43 -28.89 24.38
N PHE A 778 -2.24 -29.82 23.88
CA PHE A 778 -2.41 -30.08 22.45
C PHE A 778 -3.76 -30.75 22.18
N ASN A 779 -4.53 -30.25 21.21
CA ASN A 779 -5.85 -30.79 20.81
C ASN A 779 -6.80 -31.07 22.00
N ASP A 780 -7.02 -30.05 22.84
CA ASP A 780 -7.90 -30.11 24.04
C ASP A 780 -7.54 -31.19 25.06
N ARG A 781 -6.26 -31.60 25.06
CA ARG A 781 -5.71 -32.61 25.96
C ARG A 781 -4.35 -32.17 26.47
N ILE A 782 -3.97 -32.70 27.63
CA ILE A 782 -2.60 -32.59 28.12
C ILE A 782 -1.83 -33.83 27.71
N PHE A 783 -0.72 -33.64 27.03
CA PHE A 783 0.24 -34.70 26.73
C PHE A 783 1.37 -34.66 27.75
N MET A 784 1.77 -35.84 28.22
CA MET A 784 2.90 -36.02 29.11
C MET A 784 3.90 -36.98 28.48
N ALA A 785 5.18 -36.64 28.50
CA ALA A 785 6.27 -37.53 28.13
C ALA A 785 7.29 -37.65 29.27
N TRP A 786 7.90 -38.83 29.42
CA TRP A 786 8.86 -39.10 30.48
C TRP A 786 9.88 -40.17 30.08
N LYS A 787 10.99 -40.22 30.82
CA LYS A 787 11.99 -41.28 30.73
C LYS A 787 11.55 -42.48 31.57
N GLY A 788 11.61 -43.68 31.01
CA GLY A 788 11.33 -44.92 31.74
C GLY A 788 12.27 -45.12 32.94
N PHE A 789 11.79 -45.77 34.00
CA PHE A 789 12.59 -45.96 35.22
C PHE A 789 13.83 -46.84 35.01
N ASP A 790 13.70 -47.99 34.34
CA ASP A 790 14.76 -49.00 34.23
C ASP A 790 15.63 -48.86 32.97
N ASN A 791 15.28 -47.99 32.03
CA ASN A 791 15.96 -47.90 30.74
C ASN A 791 16.01 -46.47 30.17
N GLY A 792 16.61 -46.35 28.98
CA GLY A 792 16.66 -45.10 28.20
C GLY A 792 15.35 -44.71 27.54
N SER A 793 14.35 -45.59 27.47
CA SER A 793 13.16 -45.40 26.65
C SER A 793 12.34 -44.17 27.04
N ILE A 794 11.71 -43.55 26.04
CA ILE A 794 10.81 -42.43 26.23
C ILE A 794 9.37 -42.92 26.09
N TRP A 795 8.53 -42.59 27.07
CA TRP A 795 7.13 -42.96 27.14
C TRP A 795 6.25 -41.72 27.07
N PHE A 796 5.01 -41.88 26.62
CA PHE A 796 4.00 -40.81 26.66
C PHE A 796 2.59 -41.32 26.99
N SER A 797 1.75 -40.40 27.46
CA SER A 797 0.31 -40.56 27.62
C SER A 797 -0.40 -39.22 27.45
N SER A 798 -1.73 -39.25 27.32
CA SER A 798 -2.58 -38.06 27.24
C SER A 798 -3.66 -38.08 28.31
N HIS A 799 -3.96 -36.92 28.88
CA HIS A 799 -5.04 -36.68 29.84
C HIS A 799 -6.15 -35.86 29.18
N GLY A 800 -7.39 -36.34 29.25
CA GLY A 800 -8.59 -35.65 28.75
C GLY A 800 -9.77 -35.82 29.71
N PRO A 801 -11.01 -35.58 29.27
CA PRO A 801 -12.20 -35.63 30.14
C PRO A 801 -12.43 -36.98 30.86
N GLY A 802 -11.95 -38.09 30.26
CA GLY A 802 -12.03 -39.43 30.84
C GLY A 802 -10.82 -39.85 31.70
N GLY A 803 -9.89 -38.93 32.00
CA GLY A 803 -8.64 -39.21 32.71
C GLY A 803 -7.48 -39.58 31.78
N TRP A 804 -6.50 -40.30 32.34
CA TRP A 804 -5.28 -40.72 31.63
C TRP A 804 -5.53 -41.87 30.66
N ALA A 805 -5.03 -41.74 29.44
CA ALA A 805 -4.92 -42.85 28.49
C ALA A 805 -3.82 -43.84 28.91
N GLY A 806 -3.83 -45.04 28.31
CA GLY A 806 -2.74 -46.01 28.50
C GLY A 806 -1.39 -45.45 28.03
N GLN A 807 -0.33 -45.74 28.78
CA GLN A 807 1.03 -45.35 28.41
C GLN A 807 1.49 -46.07 27.13
N GLN A 808 2.27 -45.38 26.32
CA GLN A 808 2.83 -45.87 25.06
C GLN A 808 4.33 -45.55 25.01
N GLU A 809 5.14 -46.52 24.59
CA GLU A 809 6.56 -46.29 24.33
C GLU A 809 6.73 -45.63 22.95
N ILE A 810 7.48 -44.54 22.90
CA ILE A 810 7.78 -43.83 21.66
C ILE A 810 8.89 -44.60 20.95
N ARG A 811 8.58 -45.14 19.77
CA ARG A 811 9.55 -45.85 18.90
C ARG A 811 10.39 -46.88 19.68
N PRO A 812 9.77 -47.99 20.15
CA PRO A 812 10.41 -48.98 21.02
C PRO A 812 11.76 -49.46 20.48
N GLY A 813 12.82 -49.33 21.30
CA GLY A 813 14.18 -49.75 20.95
C GLY A 813 14.94 -48.86 19.95
N GLU A 814 14.31 -47.83 19.37
CA GLU A 814 14.96 -46.92 18.40
C GLU A 814 15.52 -45.65 19.06
N ILE A 815 14.91 -45.18 20.16
CA ILE A 815 15.28 -43.91 20.81
C ILE A 815 15.57 -44.08 22.30
N GLY A 816 16.40 -43.19 22.85
CA GLY A 816 16.67 -43.16 24.28
C GLY A 816 17.18 -41.81 24.78
N THR A 817 16.87 -41.51 26.03
CA THR A 817 17.29 -40.27 26.72
C THR A 817 18.01 -40.58 28.03
N SER A 818 18.98 -39.73 28.37
CA SER A 818 19.65 -39.72 29.68
C SER A 818 18.97 -38.79 30.69
N HIS A 819 18.10 -37.88 30.23
CA HIS A 819 17.50 -36.81 31.03
C HIS A 819 16.00 -36.63 30.71
N SER A 820 15.34 -35.74 31.45
CA SER A 820 13.95 -35.35 31.19
C SER A 820 13.79 -34.81 29.76
N PRO A 821 12.77 -35.26 28.99
CA PRO A 821 12.47 -34.70 27.68
C PRO A 821 11.79 -33.32 27.78
N CYS A 822 11.43 -32.77 26.62
CA CYS A 822 10.62 -31.57 26.45
C CYS A 822 9.54 -31.81 25.39
N LEU A 823 8.33 -31.26 25.61
CA LEU A 823 7.21 -31.29 24.67
C LEU A 823 6.78 -29.87 24.31
N VAL A 824 6.44 -29.63 23.05
CA VAL A 824 5.87 -28.35 22.58
C VAL A 824 4.90 -28.61 21.43
N ALA A 825 3.76 -27.92 21.43
CA ALA A 825 2.80 -27.96 20.33
C ALA A 825 3.11 -26.87 19.32
N PHE A 826 3.25 -27.22 18.04
CA PHE A 826 3.60 -26.28 16.96
C PHE A 826 2.99 -26.73 15.62
N ARG A 827 2.36 -25.81 14.88
CA ARG A 827 1.75 -26.04 13.55
C ARG A 827 0.94 -27.35 13.44
N LYS A 828 0.01 -27.58 14.38
CA LYS A 828 -0.85 -28.79 14.47
C LYS A 828 -0.10 -30.12 14.67
N ARG A 829 1.12 -30.05 15.19
CA ARG A 829 1.95 -31.21 15.55
C ARG A 829 2.42 -31.07 16.99
N LEU A 830 2.67 -32.20 17.63
CA LEU A 830 3.35 -32.27 18.91
C LEU A 830 4.82 -32.63 18.64
N PHE A 831 5.73 -31.77 19.08
CA PHE A 831 7.17 -31.99 19.00
C PHE A 831 7.71 -32.48 20.33
N LEU A 832 8.64 -33.43 20.28
CA LEU A 832 9.39 -33.95 21.40
C LEU A 832 10.86 -33.66 21.16
N PHE A 833 11.52 -33.03 22.12
CA PHE A 833 12.96 -32.79 22.14
C PHE A 833 13.60 -33.53 23.32
N TRP A 834 14.75 -34.14 23.11
CA TRP A 834 15.47 -34.83 24.18
C TRP A 834 16.97 -34.82 23.97
N LYS A 835 17.70 -34.94 25.10
CA LYS A 835 19.12 -35.24 25.10
C LYS A 835 19.29 -36.75 24.91
N GLY A 836 20.11 -37.15 23.94
CA GLY A 836 20.43 -38.56 23.71
C GLY A 836 21.12 -39.24 24.90
N THR A 837 21.41 -40.53 24.74
CA THR A 837 22.36 -41.22 25.61
C THR A 837 23.80 -40.75 25.40
N ASP A 838 24.07 -40.11 24.25
CA ASP A 838 25.28 -39.34 23.97
C ASP A 838 25.10 -37.86 24.35
N THR A 839 25.97 -36.97 23.83
CA THR A 839 25.86 -35.52 24.04
C THR A 839 24.88 -34.82 23.11
N ASN A 840 24.34 -35.48 22.08
CA ASN A 840 23.55 -34.83 21.05
C ASN A 840 22.11 -34.58 21.52
N VAL A 841 21.47 -33.57 20.91
CA VAL A 841 20.04 -33.30 21.08
C VAL A 841 19.30 -33.82 19.86
N PHE A 842 18.16 -34.48 20.09
CA PHE A 842 17.32 -35.06 19.05
C PHE A 842 15.89 -34.54 19.17
N PHE A 843 15.15 -34.64 18.06
CA PHE A 843 13.73 -34.36 18.04
C PHE A 843 12.93 -35.37 17.19
N SER A 844 11.64 -35.44 17.47
CA SER A 844 10.63 -36.17 16.68
C SER A 844 9.31 -35.41 16.78
N SER A 845 8.38 -35.68 15.87
CA SER A 845 7.05 -35.07 15.91
C SER A 845 5.94 -36.06 15.58
N MET A 846 4.75 -35.76 16.07
CA MET A 846 3.52 -36.50 15.84
C MET A 846 2.42 -35.56 15.34
N GLY A 847 1.61 -36.01 14.38
CA GLY A 847 0.49 -35.23 13.85
C GLY A 847 -0.69 -35.11 14.81
N SER A 848 -1.67 -34.29 14.42
CA SER A 848 -2.92 -34.05 15.17
C SER A 848 -4.03 -35.06 14.88
N ALA A 849 -3.92 -35.87 13.82
CA ALA A 849 -4.96 -36.83 13.45
C ALA A 849 -5.04 -38.00 14.46
N PRO A 850 -6.25 -38.49 14.79
CA PRO A 850 -6.42 -39.67 15.65
C PRO A 850 -5.61 -40.86 15.12
N GLY A 851 -4.83 -41.51 15.99
CA GLY A 851 -3.97 -42.65 15.62
C GLY A 851 -2.62 -42.30 14.98
N SER A 852 -2.24 -41.01 14.96
CA SER A 852 -0.92 -40.59 14.49
C SER A 852 0.21 -41.26 15.29
N THR A 853 1.29 -41.64 14.60
CA THR A 853 2.50 -42.19 15.20
C THR A 853 3.65 -41.17 15.16
N TRP A 854 4.58 -41.27 16.10
CA TRP A 854 5.81 -40.47 16.11
C TRP A 854 6.68 -40.76 14.87
N LEU A 855 7.28 -39.72 14.29
CA LEU A 855 8.26 -39.85 13.21
C LEU A 855 9.61 -40.41 13.72
N ALA A 856 10.50 -40.78 12.81
CA ALA A 856 11.86 -41.19 13.15
C ALA A 856 12.62 -40.04 13.85
N GLN A 857 13.54 -40.37 14.75
CA GLN A 857 14.37 -39.36 15.40
C GLN A 857 15.25 -38.62 14.38
N GLN A 858 15.40 -37.32 14.57
CA GLN A 858 16.30 -36.48 13.81
C GLN A 858 17.24 -35.75 14.77
N PRO A 859 18.54 -35.63 14.45
CA PRO A 859 19.42 -34.78 15.22
C PRO A 859 19.00 -33.31 15.08
N VAL A 860 19.10 -32.55 16.17
CA VAL A 860 19.04 -31.09 16.10
C VAL A 860 20.38 -30.62 15.53
N GLN A 861 20.32 -30.10 14.31
CA GLN A 861 21.50 -29.74 13.53
C GLN A 861 21.22 -28.50 12.69
N TYR A 862 22.27 -27.77 12.35
CA TYR A 862 22.22 -26.61 11.48
C TYR A 862 23.40 -26.62 10.52
N ALA A 863 23.21 -26.10 9.31
CA ALA A 863 24.30 -25.96 8.35
C ALA A 863 24.96 -24.59 8.50
N VAL A 864 26.26 -24.53 8.21
CA VAL A 864 26.99 -23.27 8.03
C VAL A 864 27.41 -23.22 6.58
N GLU A 865 27.02 -22.20 5.81
CA GLU A 865 27.16 -22.20 4.34
C GLU A 865 28.58 -22.46 3.79
N ILE A 866 29.62 -22.31 4.60
CA ILE A 866 31.03 -22.53 4.20
C ILE A 866 31.39 -24.03 4.22
N ASP A 867 30.64 -24.85 4.97
CA ASP A 867 30.78 -26.30 5.04
C ASP A 867 29.38 -26.95 5.07
N PRO A 868 28.98 -27.66 4.01
CA PRO A 868 27.67 -28.30 3.96
C PRO A 868 27.51 -29.43 4.99
N THR A 869 28.54 -29.76 5.76
CA THR A 869 28.48 -30.70 6.87
C THR A 869 27.62 -30.12 8.01
N PRO A 870 26.45 -30.70 8.31
CA PRO A 870 25.60 -30.20 9.39
C PRO A 870 26.29 -30.31 10.73
N LEU A 871 26.28 -29.23 11.51
CA LEU A 871 26.79 -29.20 12.87
C LEU A 871 25.69 -29.66 13.83
N LEU A 872 26.01 -30.65 14.67
CA LEU A 872 25.14 -31.14 15.73
C LEU A 872 25.25 -30.22 16.96
N ILE A 873 24.12 -29.95 17.62
CA ILE A 873 24.15 -29.29 18.93
C ILE A 873 24.38 -30.32 20.05
N GLY A 874 25.13 -29.92 21.07
CA GLY A 874 25.44 -30.75 22.22
C GLY A 874 24.87 -30.20 23.53
N SER A 875 24.24 -31.06 24.33
CA SER A 875 23.80 -30.71 25.69
C SER A 875 24.23 -31.73 26.74
N SER A 876 24.45 -31.24 27.96
CA SER A 876 24.68 -32.06 29.15
C SER A 876 23.39 -32.40 29.91
N HIS A 877 22.28 -31.71 29.63
CA HIS A 877 20.98 -31.88 30.31
C HIS A 877 19.81 -31.91 29.31
N GLY A 878 18.59 -32.13 29.78
CA GLY A 878 17.40 -32.06 28.93
C GLY A 878 17.12 -30.63 28.45
N PRO A 879 16.70 -30.43 27.17
CA PRO A 879 16.37 -29.11 26.63
C PRO A 879 15.00 -28.61 27.13
N ALA A 880 14.66 -27.36 26.79
CA ALA A 880 13.34 -26.76 26.95
C ALA A 880 12.95 -26.01 25.68
N ALA A 881 11.65 -25.93 25.37
CA ALA A 881 11.16 -25.29 24.16
C ALA A 881 9.81 -24.61 24.39
N THR A 882 9.57 -23.54 23.64
CA THR A 882 8.29 -22.83 23.54
C THR A 882 8.07 -22.38 22.10
N VAL A 883 6.86 -21.93 21.77
CA VAL A 883 6.58 -21.24 20.50
C VAL A 883 6.62 -19.74 20.72
N HIS A 884 7.21 -19.00 19.78
CA HIS A 884 7.20 -17.54 19.69
C HIS A 884 7.18 -17.17 18.20
N ASP A 885 6.23 -16.32 17.82
CA ASP A 885 6.04 -15.80 16.45
C ASP A 885 6.15 -16.87 15.34
N ASP A 886 5.36 -17.94 15.50
CA ASP A 886 5.30 -19.10 14.60
C ASP A 886 6.64 -19.81 14.35
N LEU A 887 7.55 -19.73 15.33
CA LEU A 887 8.78 -20.52 15.43
C LEU A 887 8.83 -21.26 16.77
N ILE A 888 9.54 -22.39 16.80
CA ILE A 888 9.95 -23.01 18.07
C ILE A 888 11.26 -22.37 18.51
N ALA A 889 11.28 -21.80 19.72
CA ALA A 889 12.50 -21.43 20.43
C ALA A 889 12.95 -22.61 21.30
N LEU A 890 14.08 -23.24 20.95
CA LEU A 890 14.67 -24.37 21.68
C LEU A 890 15.88 -23.90 22.46
N ALA A 891 15.91 -24.12 23.77
CA ALA A 891 16.98 -23.72 24.69
C ALA A 891 17.62 -24.92 25.40
N TRP A 892 18.94 -24.85 25.62
CA TRP A 892 19.69 -25.92 26.30
C TRP A 892 20.93 -25.39 27.04
N LYS A 893 21.45 -26.24 27.93
CA LYS A 893 22.77 -26.07 28.55
C LYS A 893 23.84 -26.72 27.67
N GLY A 894 24.98 -26.07 27.45
CA GLY A 894 26.11 -26.62 26.70
C GLY A 894 26.60 -28.00 27.19
N ALA A 895 27.16 -28.79 26.28
CA ALA A 895 27.68 -30.13 26.58
C ALA A 895 28.95 -30.09 27.44
N THR A 896 29.85 -29.15 27.16
CA THR A 896 31.20 -29.06 27.77
C THR A 896 31.39 -27.87 28.69
N ASP A 897 30.44 -26.94 28.73
CA ASP A 897 30.49 -25.74 29.54
C ASP A 897 29.16 -25.52 30.30
N GLY A 898 29.13 -24.51 31.18
CA GLY A 898 27.92 -24.06 31.84
C GLY A 898 27.04 -23.15 30.98
N GLY A 899 27.44 -22.86 29.74
CA GLY A 899 26.79 -21.87 28.89
C GLY A 899 25.35 -22.23 28.56
N LEU A 900 24.53 -21.19 28.38
CA LEU A 900 23.16 -21.30 27.91
C LEU A 900 23.09 -20.90 26.44
N TRP A 901 22.34 -21.68 25.68
CA TRP A 901 22.23 -21.54 24.25
C TRP A 901 20.76 -21.70 23.85
N PHE A 902 20.37 -21.02 22.78
CA PHE A 902 19.08 -21.27 22.13
C PHE A 902 19.18 -21.21 20.61
N THR A 903 18.13 -21.69 19.94
CA THR A 903 18.00 -21.68 18.48
C THR A 903 16.54 -21.54 18.09
N TRP A 904 16.31 -21.09 16.86
CA TRP A 904 15.00 -21.01 16.23
C TRP A 904 14.78 -22.17 15.29
N PHE A 905 13.55 -22.68 15.25
CA PHE A 905 13.12 -23.75 14.36
C PHE A 905 11.80 -23.39 13.68
N ASP A 906 11.80 -23.34 12.35
CA ASP A 906 10.64 -22.97 11.54
C ASP A 906 9.70 -24.16 11.22
N GLY A 907 9.99 -25.34 11.77
CA GLY A 907 9.30 -26.58 11.43
C GLY A 907 10.05 -27.46 10.42
N LYS A 908 11.11 -26.94 9.82
CA LYS A 908 11.95 -27.64 8.85
C LYS A 908 13.44 -27.52 9.18
N ASP A 909 13.96 -26.31 9.35
CA ASP A 909 15.38 -26.00 9.49
C ASP A 909 15.67 -25.21 10.80
N PHE A 910 16.88 -25.39 11.37
CA PHE A 910 17.32 -24.66 12.56
C PHE A 910 18.26 -23.50 12.19
N ALA A 911 18.08 -22.32 12.83
CA ALA A 911 18.79 -21.09 12.49
C ALA A 911 20.26 -21.01 12.99
N GLY A 912 20.71 -21.95 13.82
CA GLY A 912 22.04 -21.97 14.44
C GLY A 912 22.04 -21.66 15.94
N GLN A 913 23.19 -21.80 16.60
CA GLN A 913 23.30 -21.62 18.06
C GLN A 913 23.53 -20.14 18.42
N ILE A 914 22.68 -19.60 19.30
CA ILE A 914 22.81 -18.24 19.81
C ILE A 914 23.18 -18.34 21.30
N PRO A 915 24.32 -17.76 21.73
CA PRO A 915 24.69 -17.77 23.14
C PRO A 915 23.83 -16.79 23.92
N ILE A 916 23.50 -17.17 25.15
CA ILE A 916 22.93 -16.23 26.11
C ILE A 916 24.13 -15.66 26.91
N PRO A 917 24.50 -14.39 26.71
CA PRO A 917 25.79 -13.85 27.14
C PRO A 917 25.92 -13.73 28.67
N HIS A 918 27.16 -13.91 29.16
CA HIS A 918 27.54 -13.80 30.58
C HIS A 918 26.87 -14.80 31.55
N ARG A 919 26.43 -15.98 31.05
CA ARG A 919 25.59 -16.90 31.84
C ARG A 919 26.21 -18.26 32.04
N GLY A 920 25.93 -18.83 33.20
CA GLY A 920 26.23 -20.21 33.53
C GLY A 920 25.07 -20.86 34.26
N THR A 921 24.70 -22.07 33.86
CA THR A 921 23.72 -22.89 34.55
C THR A 921 24.34 -24.22 34.98
N SER A 922 23.83 -24.77 36.09
CA SER A 922 24.16 -26.11 36.56
C SER A 922 23.13 -27.18 36.18
N ALA A 923 22.01 -26.80 35.54
CA ALA A 923 20.93 -27.68 35.11
C ALA A 923 20.38 -27.27 33.73
N GLY A 924 19.32 -27.91 33.24
CA GLY A 924 18.61 -27.44 32.03
C GLY A 924 17.82 -26.15 32.29
N PRO A 925 17.62 -25.27 31.29
CA PRO A 925 16.78 -24.09 31.42
C PRO A 925 15.27 -24.42 31.34
N ALA A 926 14.43 -23.42 31.60
CA ALA A 926 13.02 -23.36 31.22
C ALA A 926 12.78 -22.12 30.37
N ILE A 927 11.89 -22.21 29.37
CA ILE A 927 11.56 -21.11 28.47
C ILE A 927 10.05 -21.08 28.23
N ALA A 928 9.45 -19.89 28.17
CA ALA A 928 8.06 -19.67 27.81
C ALA A 928 7.90 -18.32 27.09
N GLN A 929 6.90 -18.21 26.22
CA GLN A 929 6.53 -16.94 25.59
C GLN A 929 5.42 -16.27 26.41
N TRP A 930 5.57 -14.99 26.72
CA TRP A 930 4.59 -14.18 27.45
C TRP A 930 4.70 -12.71 27.02
N ASN A 931 3.57 -12.05 26.76
CA ASN A 931 3.50 -10.65 26.31
C ASN A 931 4.43 -10.32 25.13
N GLY A 932 4.48 -11.21 24.13
CA GLY A 932 5.34 -11.04 22.96
C GLY A 932 6.81 -11.36 23.19
N ARG A 933 7.26 -11.61 24.43
CA ARG A 933 8.67 -11.84 24.75
C ARG A 933 8.95 -13.29 25.12
N LEU A 934 10.16 -13.76 24.88
CA LEU A 934 10.65 -15.02 25.42
C LEU A 934 11.21 -14.82 26.82
N HIS A 935 10.65 -15.49 27.80
CA HIS A 935 11.16 -15.53 29.17
C HIS A 935 11.91 -16.82 29.40
N MET A 936 13.16 -16.72 29.86
CA MET A 936 13.97 -17.87 30.25
C MET A 936 14.31 -17.82 31.73
N THR A 937 14.23 -18.97 32.40
CA THR A 937 14.69 -19.15 33.77
C THR A 937 15.61 -20.35 33.91
N TRP A 938 16.62 -20.25 34.78
CA TRP A 938 17.57 -21.33 35.01
C TRP A 938 18.16 -21.28 36.42
N LYS A 939 18.67 -22.43 36.86
CA LYS A 939 19.49 -22.54 38.07
C LYS A 939 20.89 -22.01 37.80
N GLY A 940 21.40 -21.12 38.64
CA GLY A 940 22.75 -20.56 38.52
C GLY A 940 23.88 -21.61 38.56
N SER A 941 25.06 -21.19 38.10
CA SER A 941 26.33 -21.89 38.28
C SER A 941 27.17 -21.24 39.39
N ALA A 942 28.31 -21.84 39.75
CA ALA A 942 29.17 -21.32 40.81
C ALA A 942 29.56 -19.84 40.58
N PRO A 943 29.50 -18.97 41.62
CA PRO A 943 29.21 -19.29 43.02
C PRO A 943 27.71 -19.43 43.38
N ASP A 944 26.79 -18.91 42.56
CA ASP A 944 25.35 -18.82 42.84
C ASP A 944 24.56 -20.07 42.43
N THR A 945 25.03 -21.24 42.85
CA THR A 945 24.50 -22.55 42.42
C THR A 945 23.06 -22.85 42.82
N THR A 946 22.42 -22.03 43.64
CA THR A 946 21.06 -22.25 44.14
C THR A 946 20.07 -21.17 43.70
N THR A 947 20.54 -20.06 43.12
CA THR A 947 19.66 -18.95 42.72
C THR A 947 18.99 -19.29 41.39
N ILE A 948 17.68 -19.02 41.29
CA ILE A 948 17.00 -18.98 40.00
C ILE A 948 17.22 -17.61 39.40
N PHE A 949 17.73 -17.59 38.19
CA PHE A 949 17.89 -16.38 37.41
C PHE A 949 16.86 -16.33 36.29
N GLU A 950 16.52 -15.12 35.87
CA GLU A 950 15.67 -14.86 34.73
C GLU A 950 16.27 -13.86 33.76
N SER A 951 15.76 -13.90 32.54
CA SER A 951 15.97 -12.90 31.51
C SER A 951 14.91 -13.05 30.42
N SER A 952 14.71 -11.98 29.66
CA SER A 952 13.77 -11.95 28.55
C SER A 952 14.44 -11.50 27.26
N LEU A 953 14.02 -12.07 26.14
CA LEU A 953 14.33 -11.61 24.79
C LEU A 953 13.06 -11.01 24.17
N GLY A 954 13.24 -9.89 23.45
CA GLY A 954 12.19 -9.15 22.74
C GLY A 954 11.41 -9.99 21.73
#